data_AF-A0A1I3C6N6-F1
#
_entry.id   AF-A0A1I3C6N6-F1
#
_cell.length_a   1.000
_cell.length_b   1.000
_cell.length_c   1.000
_cell.angle_alpha   90.00
_cell.angle_beta   90.00
_cell.angle_gamma   90.00
#
_symmetry.space_group_name_H-M   'P 1'
#
loop_
_entity.id
_entity.type
_entity.pdbx_description
1 polymer ?
#
loop_
_entity_poly.entity_id
_entity_poly.type
_entity_poly.pdbx_seq_one_letter_code
_entity_poly.pdbx_strand_id
1 'polypeptide(L)'
;MDYRLAAARRLMTVDAENPRARSIVSDQRPVFRFPDLTGADPALQGLAAAAGNRIGRLEVEAAPSRFLPLATAWPCAPAEGAPDTRRFVTAGHVLEVFLAERSLLSAADLSHRLMRNGRVVMPDGRILDIARWICAAPLDVAIFDVIPDGRPCPGFVPDIRGLPSTDVRVAPLGYPLQAGVRLFGPDQPGYVGRLFCGKGGIRPGSRRGYFLHDASTLPGYSGAPVFDLGTGRVLGVHVWGVAEAQDWNDAVWLSTLLRIPWLAAILAGQSDAAKPDAPTLPWMGGAPPEAAESLNPYLSSPGPEAGILRDRPDARDRLYQPGFAMPQERILPAPGMVVGDQLDEGSCAGFAVAAAVEHQLARREGYVPPTPAGSFTASVRMLDRMARRHDEWLDDDQDGTSLRAVIKGFYHNGACSSALCGYRPRQPDFFLTRRIAQDARQLTLGNYARIAHSVNDMRLAVQEAGAVLVTARVHPGWRAPPGGVIAYDPLSPAAGDALHAFVVDGYTDQGFVIQNSRGPGWGGFADLPGHALWSFEDWNDNCLDAWVIRLAPRSEPAFAVSVRSEADLATPRRIGLLGHMLHAERGGLVEDGTLGLGARGVAETAAYLAGDAARGRYDRLVLLFHEPLLDAEQIARLALPLTARLKARRAYPFHVVYGLDEMLACRLRLAHDIAEAASRYLREGDSRDVALKRLLGPSIRAQVEGYRRGARLAARGTLRDALSVLPLFAGPAADQPGLPLAMVSVGLGAVSALALAEAAPEFRGLPHLAIAAPLPVRRARAWTLAEAARDETDLPGWRGSWGDLVAVAHGRSIRSRRGAVAATVQELLARPDCASRILAELG
;
A
#
# COMPACT_ATOMS: atom_id res chain seq x y z
N MET A 1 -13.01 25.40 -25.20
CA MET A 1 -12.06 24.26 -25.31
C MET A 1 -11.34 23.95 -23.99
N ASP A 2 -11.33 24.87 -23.01
CA ASP A 2 -10.61 24.74 -21.72
C ASP A 2 -11.19 23.79 -20.66
N TYR A 3 -12.46 23.41 -20.75
CA TYR A 3 -13.10 22.59 -19.71
C TYR A 3 -12.62 21.12 -19.72
N ARG A 4 -12.18 20.60 -20.87
CA ARG A 4 -11.75 19.19 -21.06
C ARG A 4 -10.37 18.90 -20.46
N LEU A 5 -9.44 19.85 -20.52
CA LEU A 5 -8.14 19.75 -19.86
C LEU A 5 -8.24 20.00 -18.35
N ALA A 6 -9.17 20.85 -17.90
CA ALA A 6 -9.35 21.16 -16.48
C ALA A 6 -9.94 19.99 -15.69
N ALA A 7 -10.76 19.12 -16.30
CA ALA A 7 -11.28 17.90 -15.66
C ALA A 7 -10.20 16.81 -15.57
N ALA A 8 -9.43 16.59 -16.64
CA ALA A 8 -8.29 15.67 -16.64
C ALA A 8 -7.17 16.14 -15.69
N ARG A 9 -6.87 17.45 -15.66
CA ARG A 9 -5.95 18.06 -14.67
C ARG A 9 -6.51 17.96 -13.26
N ARG A 10 -7.83 18.14 -13.06
CA ARG A 10 -8.48 17.95 -11.77
C ARG A 10 -8.33 16.51 -11.27
N LEU A 11 -8.52 15.50 -12.13
CA LEU A 11 -8.27 14.10 -11.80
C LEU A 11 -6.82 13.84 -11.37
N MET A 12 -5.86 14.43 -12.09
CA MET A 12 -4.43 14.34 -11.76
C MET A 12 -4.06 15.13 -10.49
N THR A 13 -4.86 16.12 -10.08
CA THR A 13 -4.69 16.87 -8.83
C THR A 13 -5.51 16.33 -7.66
N VAL A 14 -6.52 15.47 -7.88
CA VAL A 14 -7.27 14.78 -6.81
C VAL A 14 -6.34 13.81 -6.06
N ASP A 15 -5.30 13.30 -6.73
CA ASP A 15 -4.14 12.62 -6.14
C ASP A 15 -3.42 13.46 -5.06
N ALA A 16 -3.53 14.80 -5.11
CA ALA A 16 -2.79 15.72 -4.23
C ALA A 16 -3.54 16.20 -2.97
N GLU A 17 -4.88 16.03 -2.89
CA GLU A 17 -5.68 16.61 -1.79
C GLU A 17 -6.50 15.59 -0.97
N ASN A 18 -6.44 14.29 -1.27
CA ASN A 18 -7.20 13.27 -0.52
C ASN A 18 -6.29 12.36 0.36
N PRO A 19 -6.31 12.49 1.70
CA PRO A 19 -5.42 11.75 2.61
C PRO A 19 -5.70 10.23 2.68
N ARG A 20 -6.73 9.71 2.01
CA ARG A 20 -6.97 8.26 1.84
C ARG A 20 -6.67 7.74 0.44
N ALA A 21 -6.22 8.59 -0.49
CA ALA A 21 -5.63 8.18 -1.76
C ALA A 21 -4.11 8.06 -1.55
N ARG A 22 -3.63 6.89 -1.11
CA ARG A 22 -2.18 6.62 -1.10
C ARG A 22 -1.79 6.05 -2.46
N SER A 23 -1.46 6.95 -3.40
CA SER A 23 -0.62 6.67 -4.56
C SER A 23 0.76 7.28 -4.27
N ILE A 24 1.74 6.41 -4.09
CA ILE A 24 3.16 6.77 -4.19
C ILE A 24 3.41 7.08 -5.66
N VAL A 25 3.42 8.37 -6.04
CA VAL A 25 4.22 8.89 -7.16
C VAL A 25 4.67 10.32 -6.84
N SER A 26 5.98 10.44 -6.72
CA SER A 26 6.82 11.63 -6.87
C SER A 26 6.69 12.73 -5.83
N ASP A 27 7.72 12.76 -4.98
CA ASP A 27 8.36 13.99 -4.54
C ASP A 27 8.34 15.08 -5.61
N GLN A 28 8.03 16.29 -5.16
CA GLN A 28 8.52 17.60 -5.60
C GLN A 28 7.36 18.62 -5.67
N ARG A 29 6.94 19.06 -4.48
CA ARG A 29 6.66 20.47 -4.09
C ARG A 29 5.89 20.46 -2.76
N PRO A 30 6.55 20.72 -1.63
CA PRO A 30 5.83 20.87 -0.39
C PRO A 30 5.06 22.19 -0.39
N VAL A 31 3.73 22.11 -0.47
CA VAL A 31 2.85 23.23 -0.11
C VAL A 31 2.54 23.07 1.38
N PHE A 32 3.34 23.73 2.21
CA PHE A 32 3.18 23.70 3.67
C PHE A 32 1.93 24.49 4.06
N ARG A 33 0.88 23.82 4.55
CA ARG A 33 -0.31 24.48 5.12
C ARG A 33 -0.26 24.41 6.64
N PHE A 34 -0.49 25.53 7.32
CA PHE A 34 -0.77 25.54 8.77
C PHE A 34 -2.06 24.74 9.06
N PRO A 35 -2.25 24.20 10.28
CA PRO A 35 -3.58 23.81 10.74
C PRO A 35 -4.53 25.00 10.60
N ASP A 36 -5.81 24.75 10.30
CA ASP A 36 -6.81 25.79 10.42
C ASP A 36 -6.95 26.12 11.91
N LEU A 37 -6.33 27.23 12.33
CA LEU A 37 -6.36 27.70 13.71
C LEU A 37 -7.61 28.55 13.99
N THR A 38 -8.61 28.59 13.11
CA THR A 38 -9.86 29.34 13.38
C THR A 38 -10.50 28.86 14.69
N GLY A 39 -10.57 29.76 15.69
CA GLY A 39 -11.02 29.46 17.05
C GLY A 39 -9.92 29.15 18.08
N ALA A 40 -8.64 29.13 17.70
CA ALA A 40 -7.51 29.01 18.61
C ALA A 40 -7.18 30.35 19.31
N ASP A 41 -6.36 30.26 20.36
CA ASP A 41 -5.86 31.39 21.14
C ASP A 41 -5.11 32.41 20.24
N PRO A 42 -5.48 33.70 20.24
CA PRO A 42 -4.84 34.73 19.41
C PRO A 42 -3.31 34.83 19.58
N ALA A 43 -2.80 34.59 20.79
CA ALA A 43 -1.36 34.60 21.06
C ALA A 43 -0.65 33.44 20.36
N LEU A 44 -1.29 32.26 20.31
CA LEU A 44 -0.77 31.07 19.63
C LEU A 44 -0.78 31.25 18.11
N GLN A 45 -1.84 31.85 17.56
CA GLN A 45 -1.93 32.20 16.14
C GLN A 45 -0.85 33.22 15.75
N GLY A 46 -0.66 34.27 16.55
CA GLY A 46 0.37 35.28 16.33
C GLY A 46 1.78 34.69 16.35
N LEU A 47 2.07 33.82 17.31
CA LEU A 47 3.36 33.11 17.38
C LEU A 47 3.58 32.21 16.16
N ALA A 48 2.60 31.40 15.78
CA ALA A 48 2.72 30.51 14.63
C ALA A 48 2.96 31.29 13.32
N ALA A 49 2.30 32.43 13.14
CA ALA A 49 2.51 33.31 11.99
C ALA A 49 3.92 33.95 11.99
N ALA A 50 4.44 34.35 13.16
CA ALA A 50 5.72 35.04 13.28
C ALA A 50 6.95 34.10 13.29
N ALA A 51 6.79 32.87 13.75
CA ALA A 51 7.88 31.90 13.92
C ALA A 51 7.82 30.76 12.90
N GLY A 52 6.64 30.39 12.43
CA GLY A 52 6.44 29.14 11.70
C GLY A 52 7.27 29.02 10.43
N ASN A 53 7.49 30.12 9.70
CA ASN A 53 8.28 30.15 8.46
C ASN A 53 9.80 29.94 8.66
N ARG A 54 10.30 29.98 9.90
CA ARG A 54 11.72 29.82 10.23
C ARG A 54 12.05 28.45 10.82
N ILE A 55 11.07 27.59 11.06
CA ILE A 55 11.27 26.26 11.68
C ILE A 55 11.21 25.21 10.58
N GLY A 56 12.27 24.41 10.46
CA GLY A 56 12.42 23.40 9.43
C GLY A 56 12.26 21.98 9.95
N ARG A 57 11.98 21.09 9.00
CA ARG A 57 11.96 19.65 9.23
C ARG A 57 13.36 19.09 9.02
N LEU A 58 13.92 18.44 10.03
CA LEU A 58 15.21 17.76 9.93
C LEU A 58 15.01 16.39 9.30
N GLU A 59 15.74 16.11 8.22
CA GLU A 59 15.70 14.84 7.52
C GLU A 59 17.09 14.20 7.44
N VAL A 60 17.11 12.88 7.51
CA VAL A 60 18.33 12.06 7.36
C VAL A 60 18.24 11.23 6.08
N GLU A 61 19.34 11.13 5.35
CA GLU A 61 19.44 10.25 4.19
C GLU A 61 19.46 8.79 4.66
N ALA A 62 18.36 8.08 4.40
CA ALA A 62 18.22 6.66 4.73
C ALA A 62 18.73 5.76 3.58
N ALA A 63 18.70 6.25 2.34
CA ALA A 63 19.29 5.63 1.15
C ALA A 63 19.66 6.75 0.16
N PRO A 64 20.54 6.52 -0.83
CA PRO A 64 20.93 7.55 -1.79
C PRO A 64 19.74 8.32 -2.36
N SER A 65 19.70 9.64 -2.12
CA SER A 65 18.63 10.57 -2.49
C SER A 65 17.25 10.36 -1.82
N ARG A 66 17.13 9.46 -0.83
CA ARG A 66 15.92 9.24 -0.02
C ARG A 66 16.14 9.77 1.40
N PHE A 67 15.45 10.85 1.73
CA PHE A 67 15.50 11.47 3.05
C PHE A 67 14.24 11.19 3.85
N LEU A 68 14.40 10.82 5.12
CA LEU A 68 13.31 10.55 6.05
C LEU A 68 13.18 11.69 7.06
N PRO A 69 11.95 12.17 7.34
CA PRO A 69 11.72 13.17 8.37
C PRO A 69 11.96 12.56 9.74
N LEU A 70 12.82 13.22 10.53
CA LEU A 70 13.31 12.67 11.78
C LEU A 70 12.94 13.53 12.99
N ALA A 71 13.08 14.84 12.86
CA ALA A 71 12.96 15.76 13.98
C ALA A 71 12.67 17.19 13.50
N THR A 72 12.61 18.13 14.44
CA THR A 72 12.55 19.55 14.16
C THR A 72 13.94 20.18 14.27
N ALA A 73 14.26 21.10 13.36
CA ALA A 73 15.46 21.93 13.47
C ALA A 73 15.14 23.40 13.15
N TRP A 74 15.88 24.31 13.76
CA TRP A 74 15.61 25.74 13.63
C TRP A 74 16.90 26.58 13.75
N PRO A 75 16.99 27.72 13.05
CA PRO A 75 18.16 28.57 13.06
C PRO A 75 18.25 29.35 14.39
N CYS A 76 19.43 29.41 14.99
CA CYS A 76 19.67 30.12 16.25
C CYS A 76 20.56 31.35 16.03
N ALA A 77 20.22 32.47 16.66
CA ALA A 77 20.94 33.74 16.61
C ALA A 77 21.33 34.23 18.02
N PRO A 78 22.49 34.92 18.17
CA PRO A 78 22.94 35.44 19.45
C PRO A 78 22.09 36.58 20.02
N ALA A 79 21.52 37.40 19.15
CA ALA A 79 20.81 38.63 19.52
C ALA A 79 19.82 39.06 18.44
N GLU A 80 18.85 39.89 18.82
CA GLU A 80 17.89 40.46 17.88
C GLU A 80 18.64 41.34 16.86
N GLY A 81 18.34 41.17 15.57
CA GLY A 81 19.01 41.90 14.48
C GLY A 81 20.39 41.37 14.09
N ALA A 82 20.83 40.24 14.62
CA ALA A 82 22.05 39.56 14.16
C ALA A 82 21.95 39.17 12.66
N PRO A 83 23.09 39.10 11.94
CA PRO A 83 23.11 38.65 10.54
C PRO A 83 22.57 37.22 10.40
N ASP A 84 22.18 36.85 9.19
CA ASP A 84 21.65 35.53 8.86
C ASP A 84 22.59 34.41 9.34
N THR A 85 22.01 33.41 9.99
CA THR A 85 22.75 32.33 10.63
C THR A 85 22.69 31.07 9.79
N ARG A 86 23.84 30.40 9.64
CA ARG A 86 23.93 29.04 9.12
C ARG A 86 23.74 27.98 10.22
N ARG A 87 23.59 28.41 11.48
CA ARG A 87 23.63 27.55 12.66
C ARG A 87 22.24 27.11 13.07
N PHE A 88 22.04 25.80 13.12
CA PHE A 88 20.78 25.18 13.48
C PHE A 88 20.90 24.37 14.78
N VAL A 89 19.78 24.28 15.49
CA VAL A 89 19.64 23.57 16.76
C VAL A 89 18.57 22.48 16.62
N THR A 90 18.81 21.32 17.24
CA THR A 90 17.87 20.20 17.38
C THR A 90 18.16 19.41 18.66
N ALA A 91 17.46 18.30 18.92
CA ALA A 91 17.72 17.45 20.09
C ALA A 91 18.98 16.57 19.90
N GLY A 92 19.64 16.22 21.01
CA GLY A 92 20.93 15.52 21.03
C GLY A 92 20.84 14.07 20.58
N HIS A 93 19.86 13.33 21.08
CA HIS A 93 19.62 11.91 20.78
C HIS A 93 19.33 11.67 19.30
N VAL A 94 18.87 12.70 18.58
CA VAL A 94 18.67 12.66 17.13
C VAL A 94 19.99 12.48 16.39
N LEU A 95 21.11 12.94 16.95
CA LEU A 95 22.43 12.83 16.35
C LEU A 95 22.89 11.38 16.16
N GLU A 96 22.48 10.47 17.05
CA GLU A 96 22.86 9.06 16.97
C GLU A 96 22.40 8.40 15.66
N VAL A 97 21.33 8.92 15.07
CA VAL A 97 20.73 8.46 13.81
C VAL A 97 21.59 8.80 12.60
N PHE A 98 22.41 9.87 12.71
CA PHE A 98 23.31 10.32 11.66
C PHE A 98 24.66 9.60 11.69
N LEU A 99 24.98 8.86 12.75
CA LEU A 99 26.23 8.12 12.86
C LEU A 99 26.17 6.82 12.04
N ALA A 100 27.19 6.55 11.24
CA ALA A 100 27.32 5.26 10.56
C ALA A 100 27.81 4.14 11.50
N GLU A 101 28.49 4.48 12.60
CA GLU A 101 29.09 3.54 13.56
C GLU A 101 28.57 3.82 14.99
N ARG A 102 28.26 2.76 15.75
CA ARG A 102 27.67 2.90 17.10
C ARG A 102 28.70 3.50 18.09
N SER A 103 28.19 4.34 19.02
CA SER A 103 28.82 4.98 20.20
C SER A 103 29.46 6.36 20.00
N LEU A 104 28.80 7.44 20.45
CA LEU A 104 29.44 8.75 20.69
C LEU A 104 30.14 8.73 22.05
N LEU A 105 31.43 9.06 22.09
CA LEU A 105 32.21 9.11 23.34
C LEU A 105 32.66 10.54 23.72
N SER A 106 32.77 11.46 22.77
CA SER A 106 33.14 12.87 23.03
C SER A 106 32.54 13.86 22.01
N ALA A 107 32.43 15.15 22.39
CA ALA A 107 31.98 16.20 21.48
C ALA A 107 32.97 16.48 20.33
N ALA A 108 34.24 16.07 20.47
CA ALA A 108 35.29 16.21 19.45
C ALA A 108 35.33 15.07 18.43
N ASP A 109 34.65 13.95 18.71
CA ASP A 109 34.60 12.80 17.80
C ASP A 109 33.79 13.07 16.52
N LEU A 110 32.99 14.14 16.48
CA LEU A 110 32.05 14.42 15.40
C LEU A 110 32.72 14.81 14.08
N SER A 111 33.88 15.45 14.12
CA SER A 111 34.59 15.91 12.91
C SER A 111 35.33 14.80 12.16
N HIS A 112 35.48 13.62 12.75
CA HIS A 112 36.25 12.50 12.20
C HIS A 112 35.41 11.27 11.87
N ARG A 113 34.10 11.32 12.12
CA ARG A 113 33.19 10.19 11.91
C ARG A 113 32.43 10.30 10.60
N LEU A 114 32.19 9.13 10.00
CA LEU A 114 31.33 9.03 8.84
C LEU A 114 29.89 9.34 9.26
N MET A 115 29.35 10.44 8.75
CA MET A 115 27.98 10.88 8.98
C MET A 115 27.15 10.61 7.75
N ARG A 116 25.89 10.20 7.95
CA ARG A 116 24.88 10.20 6.88
C ARG A 116 24.59 11.64 6.46
N ASN A 117 24.27 11.82 5.18
CA ASN A 117 23.83 13.12 4.71
C ASN A 117 22.53 13.50 5.42
N GLY A 118 22.42 14.77 5.78
CA GLY A 118 21.22 15.32 6.39
C GLY A 118 20.84 16.62 5.73
N ARG A 119 19.57 17.00 5.85
CA ARG A 119 19.08 18.28 5.33
C ARG A 119 17.96 18.83 6.19
N VAL A 120 17.79 20.15 6.14
CA VAL A 120 16.65 20.84 6.73
C VAL A 120 15.74 21.30 5.60
N VAL A 121 14.49 20.86 5.63
CA VAL A 121 13.46 21.33 4.70
C VAL A 121 12.65 22.43 5.36
N MET A 122 12.78 23.65 4.83
CA MET A 122 12.11 24.84 5.35
C MET A 122 10.66 24.94 4.85
N PRO A 123 9.77 25.67 5.56
CA PRO A 123 8.36 25.83 5.20
C PRO A 123 8.08 26.55 3.88
N ASP A 124 9.09 27.17 3.27
CA ASP A 124 9.01 27.78 1.95
C ASP A 124 9.52 26.85 0.83
N GLY A 125 9.88 25.62 1.17
CA GLY A 125 10.39 24.60 0.27
C GLY A 125 11.91 24.66 0.05
N ARG A 126 12.64 25.57 0.72
CA ARG A 126 14.11 25.54 0.70
C ARG A 126 14.63 24.27 1.33
N ILE A 127 15.68 23.72 0.72
CA ILE A 127 16.43 22.58 1.25
C ILE A 127 17.82 23.09 1.61
N LEU A 128 18.16 22.95 2.88
CA LEU A 128 19.44 23.37 3.44
C LEU A 128 20.20 22.12 3.90
N ASP A 129 21.15 21.66 3.11
CA ASP A 129 21.94 20.46 3.43
C ASP A 129 22.81 20.73 4.66
N ILE A 130 22.98 19.73 5.52
CA ILE A 130 23.85 19.83 6.70
C ILE A 130 25.29 19.83 6.21
N ALA A 131 26.00 20.93 6.47
CA ALA A 131 27.42 21.05 6.15
C ALA A 131 28.28 20.25 7.13
N ARG A 132 27.96 20.34 8.42
CA ARG A 132 28.66 19.61 9.50
C ARG A 132 27.90 19.67 10.82
N TRP A 133 28.07 18.63 11.64
CA TRP A 133 27.71 18.65 13.06
C TRP A 133 28.84 19.30 13.87
N ILE A 134 28.48 20.18 14.80
CA ILE A 134 29.44 20.92 15.63
C ILE A 134 29.60 20.27 17.00
N CYS A 135 28.48 19.99 17.67
CA CYS A 135 28.47 19.34 18.97
C CYS A 135 27.12 18.72 19.29
N ALA A 136 27.13 17.61 20.03
CA ALA A 136 26.07 17.28 20.98
C ALA A 136 26.42 17.95 22.31
N ALA A 137 25.74 19.05 22.62
CA ALA A 137 25.89 19.76 23.87
C ALA A 137 25.58 18.85 25.07
N PRO A 138 26.11 19.17 26.27
CA PRO A 138 25.58 18.61 27.51
C PRO A 138 24.09 18.90 27.60
N LEU A 139 23.29 17.95 28.08
CA LEU A 139 21.82 18.05 28.20
C LEU A 139 21.04 17.82 26.89
N ASP A 140 21.47 16.89 26.04
CA ASP A 140 20.64 16.39 24.92
C ASP A 140 20.21 17.45 23.88
N VAL A 141 21.14 18.33 23.47
CA VAL A 141 20.93 19.30 22.39
C VAL A 141 22.03 19.17 21.36
N ALA A 142 21.71 19.11 20.07
CA ALA A 142 22.70 19.07 18.99
C ALA A 142 22.70 20.36 18.18
N ILE A 143 23.90 20.78 17.77
CA ILE A 143 24.14 21.99 16.97
C ILE A 143 24.88 21.59 15.69
N PHE A 144 24.43 22.11 14.56
CA PHE A 144 25.02 21.87 13.25
C PHE A 144 24.98 23.13 12.38
N ASP A 145 25.84 23.18 11.38
CA ASP A 145 25.79 24.21 10.34
C ASP A 145 25.16 23.61 9.06
N VAL A 146 24.38 24.41 8.35
CA VAL A 146 23.88 24.10 7.00
C VAL A 146 24.69 24.79 5.91
N ILE A 147 24.61 24.28 4.69
CA ILE A 147 25.13 24.92 3.48
C ILE A 147 24.23 26.11 3.14
N PRO A 148 24.73 27.36 3.12
CA PRO A 148 23.92 28.52 2.77
C PRO A 148 23.44 28.46 1.31
N ASP A 149 22.17 28.74 1.07
CA ASP A 149 21.56 28.80 -0.27
C ASP A 149 21.54 30.24 -0.85
N GLY A 150 22.23 31.17 -0.18
CA GLY A 150 22.27 32.59 -0.53
C GLY A 150 21.04 33.40 -0.14
N ARG A 151 20.02 32.79 0.49
CA ARG A 151 18.83 33.49 1.00
C ARG A 151 18.94 33.77 2.49
N PRO A 152 18.28 34.83 2.99
CA PRO A 152 18.26 35.12 4.42
C PRO A 152 17.74 33.97 5.28
N CYS A 153 18.41 33.72 6.39
CA CYS A 153 18.08 32.72 7.39
C CYS A 153 18.15 33.36 8.78
N PRO A 154 17.16 34.21 9.13
CA PRO A 154 17.13 34.90 10.41
C PRO A 154 16.90 33.90 11.53
N GLY A 155 17.82 33.86 12.50
CA GLY A 155 17.73 32.97 13.64
C GLY A 155 16.75 33.42 14.72
N PHE A 156 16.34 32.48 15.56
CA PHE A 156 15.65 32.78 16.81
C PHE A 156 16.65 33.14 17.91
N VAL A 157 16.27 34.10 18.73
CA VAL A 157 17.06 34.56 19.88
C VAL A 157 16.57 33.82 21.12
N PRO A 158 17.43 33.03 21.79
CA PRO A 158 17.06 32.39 23.05
C PRO A 158 16.80 33.41 24.16
N ASP A 159 15.84 33.16 25.05
CA ASP A 159 15.71 33.98 26.26
C ASP A 159 16.78 33.58 27.28
N ILE A 160 17.69 34.52 27.55
CA ILE A 160 18.79 34.37 28.51
C ILE A 160 18.38 34.73 29.94
N ARG A 161 17.18 35.30 30.14
CA ARG A 161 16.67 35.61 31.48
C ARG A 161 16.37 34.29 32.19
N GLY A 162 16.89 34.15 33.41
CA GLY A 162 16.85 32.89 34.17
C GLY A 162 15.43 32.39 34.48
N LEU A 163 15.37 31.17 35.02
CA LEU A 163 14.17 30.41 35.40
C LEU A 163 12.93 31.31 35.65
N PRO A 164 11.97 31.36 34.71
CA PRO A 164 10.74 32.10 34.92
C PRO A 164 9.98 31.60 36.15
N SER A 165 9.09 32.44 36.71
CA SER A 165 8.09 31.99 37.68
C SER A 165 7.23 30.89 37.05
N THR A 166 6.67 29.99 37.87
CA THR A 166 5.83 28.87 37.44
C THR A 166 4.56 29.27 36.66
N ASP A 167 4.31 30.57 36.48
CA ASP A 167 3.13 31.12 35.79
C ASP A 167 3.35 31.40 34.29
N VAL A 168 4.50 31.02 33.71
CA VAL A 168 4.75 31.24 32.27
C VAL A 168 4.01 30.23 31.40
N ARG A 169 3.32 30.75 30.39
CA ARG A 169 2.65 29.95 29.35
C ARG A 169 3.61 29.73 28.19
N VAL A 170 3.76 28.47 27.80
CA VAL A 170 4.68 28.07 26.74
C VAL A 170 3.98 27.44 25.56
N ALA A 171 4.64 27.47 24.41
CA ALA A 171 4.19 26.82 23.20
C ALA A 171 5.35 26.17 22.43
N PRO A 172 5.49 24.84 22.44
CA PRO A 172 6.36 24.14 21.49
C PRO A 172 5.77 24.24 20.08
N LEU A 173 6.64 24.52 19.09
CA LEU A 173 6.27 24.62 17.69
C LEU A 173 7.20 23.76 16.85
N GLY A 174 6.70 22.67 16.26
CA GLY A 174 7.56 21.68 15.59
C GLY A 174 6.82 20.79 14.60
N TYR A 175 7.58 19.93 13.93
CA TYR A 175 7.06 18.92 13.01
C TYR A 175 6.93 17.58 13.74
N PRO A 176 5.76 16.93 13.71
CA PRO A 176 5.62 15.55 14.18
C PRO A 176 6.34 14.56 13.25
N LEU A 177 6.71 13.40 13.80
CA LEU A 177 7.26 12.27 13.05
C LEU A 177 6.20 11.65 12.14
N GLN A 178 6.65 10.98 11.09
CA GLN A 178 5.78 10.17 10.24
C GLN A 178 5.35 8.89 10.97
N ALA A 179 4.05 8.57 10.94
CA ALA A 179 3.55 7.28 11.40
C ALA A 179 4.27 6.14 10.66
N GLY A 180 4.80 5.18 11.42
CA GLY A 180 5.58 4.06 10.90
C GLY A 180 6.96 3.90 11.55
N VAL A 181 7.58 4.94 12.10
CA VAL A 181 8.81 4.75 12.90
C VAL A 181 8.43 3.97 14.17
N ARG A 182 9.03 2.78 14.39
CA ARG A 182 8.62 1.73 15.37
C ARG A 182 8.64 2.15 16.85
N LEU A 183 8.87 3.41 17.12
CA LEU A 183 8.95 4.00 18.45
C LEU A 183 7.58 4.18 19.10
N PHE A 184 6.49 4.27 18.32
CA PHE A 184 5.14 4.48 18.86
C PHE A 184 4.13 3.63 18.09
N GLY A 185 3.35 2.81 18.81
CA GLY A 185 2.49 1.76 18.27
C GLY A 185 1.51 2.19 17.15
N PRO A 186 0.88 1.21 16.48
CA PRO A 186 0.11 1.40 15.24
C PRO A 186 -1.12 2.33 15.35
N ASP A 187 -1.52 2.73 16.56
CA ASP A 187 -2.81 3.38 16.83
C ASP A 187 -2.77 4.92 16.97
N GLN A 188 -1.68 5.60 16.60
CA GLN A 188 -1.64 7.07 16.66
C GLN A 188 -2.24 7.71 15.39
N PRO A 189 -3.14 8.71 15.51
CA PRO A 189 -3.81 9.33 14.37
C PRO A 189 -2.79 9.93 13.40
N GLY A 190 -3.04 9.68 12.11
CA GLY A 190 -2.10 9.86 11.02
C GLY A 190 -1.37 11.20 10.96
N TYR A 191 -0.14 11.11 10.45
CA TYR A 191 0.71 12.19 9.97
C TYR A 191 -0.01 13.51 9.67
N VAL A 192 0.39 14.56 10.39
CA VAL A 192 0.13 15.94 9.97
C VAL A 192 1.41 16.41 9.31
N GLY A 193 1.48 16.43 7.98
CA GLY A 193 2.59 17.04 7.22
C GLY A 193 2.64 18.56 7.35
N ARG A 194 2.38 19.07 8.56
CA ARG A 194 2.17 20.46 8.91
C ARG A 194 2.86 20.71 10.24
N LEU A 195 3.38 21.91 10.38
CA LEU A 195 3.87 22.42 11.65
C LEU A 195 2.71 22.42 12.66
N PHE A 196 2.91 21.83 13.84
CA PHE A 196 1.91 21.80 14.90
C PHE A 196 2.41 22.60 16.11
N CYS A 197 1.46 23.21 16.82
CA CYS A 197 1.72 24.05 17.99
C CYS A 197 0.74 23.71 19.10
N GLY A 198 1.27 23.39 20.28
CA GLY A 198 0.49 23.21 21.50
C GLY A 198 0.71 24.37 22.46
N LYS A 199 -0.22 24.60 23.41
CA LYS A 199 -0.02 25.55 24.51
C LYS A 199 -0.09 24.84 25.85
N GLY A 200 0.75 25.26 26.79
CA GLY A 200 0.82 24.66 28.13
C GLY A 200 1.41 25.61 29.17
N GLY A 201 1.47 25.15 30.42
CA GLY A 201 2.30 25.71 31.48
C GLY A 201 3.60 24.91 31.63
N ILE A 202 4.44 25.37 32.55
CA ILE A 202 5.73 24.74 32.88
C ILE A 202 5.84 24.45 34.37
N ARG A 203 6.70 23.49 34.72
CA ARG A 203 7.18 23.29 36.09
C ARG A 203 8.67 22.91 36.11
N PRO A 204 9.36 23.09 37.23
CA PRO A 204 10.74 22.65 37.36
C PRO A 204 10.89 21.15 37.04
N GLY A 205 11.89 20.81 36.25
CA GLY A 205 12.24 19.42 35.96
C GLY A 205 12.99 18.77 37.13
N SER A 206 12.99 17.43 37.18
CA SER A 206 13.73 16.66 38.20
C SER A 206 15.25 16.73 38.01
N ARG A 207 15.72 17.16 36.83
CA ARG A 207 17.13 17.22 36.44
C ARG A 207 17.59 18.66 36.26
N ARG A 208 18.84 18.94 36.68
CA ARG A 208 19.48 20.25 36.50
C ARG A 208 19.57 20.58 35.00
N GLY A 209 19.00 21.72 34.60
CA GLY A 209 18.99 22.18 33.21
C GLY A 209 17.76 21.78 32.39
N TYR A 210 16.82 21.03 32.98
CA TYR A 210 15.56 20.64 32.35
C TYR A 210 14.36 21.35 32.99
N PHE A 211 13.28 21.48 32.22
CA PHE A 211 11.94 21.78 32.71
C PHE A 211 10.91 20.85 32.08
N LEU A 212 9.77 20.78 32.72
CA LEU A 212 8.63 20.04 32.22
C LEU A 212 7.58 21.03 31.69
N HIS A 213 6.88 20.67 30.61
CA HIS A 213 5.70 21.39 30.13
C HIS A 213 4.54 20.43 29.85
N ASP A 214 3.30 20.89 30.05
CA ASP A 214 2.09 20.09 29.77
C ASP A 214 1.48 20.41 28.39
N ALA A 215 2.16 21.24 27.60
CA ALA A 215 1.71 21.57 26.25
C ALA A 215 1.64 20.30 25.39
N SER A 216 0.53 20.12 24.68
CA SER A 216 0.33 18.96 23.80
C SER A 216 1.44 18.86 22.77
N THR A 217 2.09 17.69 22.71
CA THR A 217 3.08 17.33 21.69
C THR A 217 2.62 16.05 21.01
N LEU A 218 2.66 16.03 19.69
CA LEU A 218 2.48 14.80 18.93
C LEU A 218 3.82 14.02 18.94
N PRO A 219 3.83 12.72 18.62
CA PRO A 219 5.08 11.98 18.49
C PRO A 219 6.03 12.64 17.48
N GLY A 220 7.33 12.70 17.80
CA GLY A 220 8.37 13.27 16.91
C GLY A 220 8.69 14.75 17.08
N TYR A 221 8.26 15.35 18.18
CA TYR A 221 8.53 16.74 18.54
C TYR A 221 9.98 17.03 18.95
N SER A 222 10.87 16.03 18.93
CA SER A 222 12.27 16.18 19.29
C SER A 222 12.93 17.34 18.52
N GLY A 223 13.59 18.23 19.27
CA GLY A 223 14.27 19.40 18.73
C GLY A 223 13.39 20.64 18.55
N ALA A 224 12.08 20.55 18.82
CA ALA A 224 11.17 21.70 18.66
C ALA A 224 11.53 22.85 19.63
N PRO A 225 11.59 24.11 19.15
CA PRO A 225 11.74 25.26 20.02
C PRO A 225 10.49 25.44 20.90
N VAL A 226 10.71 25.65 22.20
CA VAL A 226 9.67 25.96 23.18
C VAL A 226 9.65 27.47 23.40
N PHE A 227 8.58 28.13 22.96
CA PHE A 227 8.43 29.57 23.06
C PHE A 227 7.73 29.98 24.36
N ASP A 228 8.12 31.13 24.91
CA ASP A 228 7.29 31.90 25.83
C ASP A 228 6.20 32.62 25.04
N LEU A 229 4.92 32.35 25.34
CA LEU A 229 3.79 32.97 24.64
C LEU A 229 3.65 34.47 24.93
N GLY A 230 4.16 34.96 26.07
CA GLY A 230 4.11 36.36 26.44
C GLY A 230 5.17 37.22 25.74
N THR A 231 6.35 36.64 25.47
CA THR A 231 7.50 37.38 24.91
C THR A 231 7.87 36.98 23.47
N GLY A 232 7.42 35.82 23.00
CA GLY A 232 7.78 35.27 21.69
C GLY A 232 9.23 34.78 21.58
N ARG A 233 9.97 34.72 22.70
CA ARG A 233 11.36 34.25 22.76
C ARG A 233 11.44 32.74 23.02
N VAL A 234 12.53 32.12 22.57
CA VAL A 234 12.74 30.67 22.75
C VAL A 234 13.32 30.40 24.13
N LEU A 235 12.56 29.72 24.99
CA LEU A 235 12.98 29.33 26.34
C LEU A 235 13.87 28.08 26.33
N GLY A 236 13.58 27.14 25.44
CA GLY A 236 14.20 25.82 25.46
C GLY A 236 13.98 24.98 24.21
N VAL A 237 14.53 23.77 24.25
CA VAL A 237 14.39 22.74 23.22
C VAL A 237 13.59 21.58 23.79
N HIS A 238 12.49 21.19 23.16
CA HIS A 238 11.75 19.99 23.52
C HIS A 238 12.57 18.75 23.15
N VAL A 239 12.69 17.81 24.08
CA VAL A 239 13.51 16.60 23.89
C VAL A 239 12.71 15.30 24.06
N TRP A 240 11.68 15.27 24.91
CA TRP A 240 10.89 14.06 25.12
C TRP A 240 9.45 14.35 25.56
N GLY A 241 8.52 13.49 25.19
CA GLY A 241 7.11 13.60 25.58
C GLY A 241 6.26 12.44 25.05
N VAL A 242 5.13 12.15 25.72
CA VAL A 242 4.14 11.16 25.27
C VAL A 242 2.84 11.86 24.89
N ALA A 243 2.16 11.35 23.87
CA ALA A 243 0.98 11.99 23.26
C ALA A 243 -0.32 11.82 24.09
N GLU A 244 -0.24 11.30 25.32
CA GLU A 244 -1.40 11.12 26.20
C GLU A 244 -1.72 12.43 26.94
N ALA A 245 -3.00 12.83 26.91
CA ALA A 245 -3.45 14.02 27.61
C ALA A 245 -3.33 13.79 29.13
N GLN A 246 -2.43 14.54 29.77
CA GLN A 246 -2.12 14.67 31.23
C GLN A 246 -0.65 14.40 31.60
N ASP A 247 0.20 14.00 30.65
CA ASP A 247 1.62 13.78 30.90
C ASP A 247 2.49 15.02 30.68
N TRP A 248 3.59 15.09 31.45
CA TRP A 248 4.54 16.19 31.43
C TRP A 248 5.72 15.87 30.51
N ASN A 249 5.98 16.77 29.57
CA ASN A 249 7.00 16.64 28.53
C ASN A 249 8.32 17.31 28.94
N ASP A 250 9.46 16.69 28.63
CA ASP A 250 10.80 17.21 28.93
C ASP A 250 11.29 18.21 27.88
N ALA A 251 11.81 19.33 28.37
CA ALA A 251 12.52 20.32 27.59
C ALA A 251 13.79 20.80 28.31
N VAL A 252 14.78 21.19 27.52
CA VAL A 252 16.09 21.67 27.99
C VAL A 252 16.09 23.19 27.98
N TRP A 253 16.52 23.82 29.08
CA TRP A 253 16.69 25.27 29.15
C TRP A 253 17.85 25.73 28.29
N LEU A 254 17.58 26.55 27.27
CA LEU A 254 18.64 27.18 26.47
C LEU A 254 19.51 28.11 27.33
N SER A 255 18.93 28.77 28.32
CA SER A 255 19.67 29.60 29.29
C SER A 255 20.69 28.79 30.12
N THR A 256 20.49 27.48 30.31
CA THR A 256 21.48 26.60 30.94
C THR A 256 22.64 26.32 29.99
N LEU A 257 22.35 26.10 28.70
CA LEU A 257 23.36 25.90 27.67
C LEU A 257 24.21 27.16 27.46
N LEU A 258 23.59 28.34 27.45
CA LEU A 258 24.28 29.62 27.28
C LEU A 258 25.15 30.04 28.47
N ARG A 259 25.05 29.36 29.62
CA ARG A 259 25.98 29.52 30.75
C ARG A 259 27.28 28.74 30.58
N ILE A 260 27.34 27.85 29.60
CA ILE A 260 28.56 27.10 29.26
C ILE A 260 29.35 27.95 28.26
N PRO A 261 30.49 28.56 28.63
CA PRO A 261 31.12 29.61 27.82
C PRO A 261 31.45 29.21 26.38
N TRP A 262 31.97 27.99 26.19
CA TRP A 262 32.30 27.49 24.85
C TRP A 262 31.05 27.23 23.99
N LEU A 263 29.95 26.80 24.61
CA LEU A 263 28.69 26.55 23.92
C LEU A 263 27.95 27.85 23.58
N ALA A 264 28.05 28.85 24.47
CA ALA A 264 27.57 30.20 24.20
C ALA A 264 28.30 30.83 23.01
N ALA A 265 29.62 30.65 22.94
CA ALA A 265 30.41 31.09 21.78
C ALA A 265 29.98 30.36 20.49
N ILE A 266 29.65 29.07 20.54
CA ILE A 266 29.09 28.34 19.40
C ILE A 266 27.71 28.90 19.02
N LEU A 267 26.75 28.99 19.94
CA LEU A 267 25.42 29.50 19.61
C LEU A 267 25.45 30.95 19.11
N ALA A 268 26.44 31.73 19.52
CA ALA A 268 26.67 33.09 19.04
C ALA A 268 27.41 33.20 17.70
N GLY A 269 27.81 32.08 17.08
CA GLY A 269 28.59 32.08 15.84
C GLY A 269 30.05 32.56 16.03
N GLN A 270 30.54 32.65 17.26
CA GLN A 270 31.89 33.11 17.63
C GLN A 270 32.91 31.97 17.69
N SER A 271 32.44 30.71 17.77
CA SER A 271 33.27 29.52 17.73
C SER A 271 32.64 28.45 16.83
N ASP A 272 33.48 27.66 16.19
CA ASP A 272 33.11 26.56 15.30
C ASP A 272 33.54 25.19 15.85
N ALA A 273 34.06 25.15 17.09
CA ALA A 273 34.60 23.94 17.72
C ALA A 273 34.11 23.78 19.16
N ALA A 274 33.74 22.54 19.52
CA ALA A 274 33.46 22.13 20.90
C ALA A 274 34.75 22.05 21.73
N LYS A 275 34.63 22.10 23.06
CA LYS A 275 35.77 21.78 23.94
C LYS A 275 36.11 20.28 23.78
N PRO A 276 37.38 19.90 23.55
CA PRO A 276 37.76 18.51 23.23
C PRO A 276 37.24 17.46 24.22
N ASP A 277 37.33 17.74 25.52
CA ASP A 277 36.92 16.82 26.58
C ASP A 277 35.48 17.09 27.09
N ALA A 278 34.67 17.82 26.33
CA ALA A 278 33.29 18.07 26.75
C ALA A 278 32.49 16.75 26.71
N PRO A 279 31.88 16.34 27.84
CA PRO A 279 31.09 15.12 27.86
C PRO A 279 29.83 15.32 27.01
N THR A 280 29.60 14.39 26.09
CA THR A 280 28.28 14.17 25.49
C THR A 280 27.48 13.36 26.50
N LEU A 281 26.46 13.97 27.11
CA LEU A 281 25.52 13.25 27.97
C LEU A 281 24.30 12.92 27.09
N PRO A 282 24.25 11.73 26.45
CA PRO A 282 23.02 11.28 25.81
C PRO A 282 21.92 11.20 26.87
N TRP A 283 20.68 11.45 26.47
CA TRP A 283 19.54 11.39 27.37
C TRP A 283 19.44 9.99 28.01
N MET A 284 19.68 9.88 29.32
CA MET A 284 19.49 8.65 30.10
C MET A 284 18.12 8.64 30.79
N GLY A 285 17.04 8.94 30.06
CA GLY A 285 15.68 8.89 30.59
C GLY A 285 15.26 7.49 31.02
N GLY A 286 14.23 7.38 31.85
CA GLY A 286 13.80 6.15 32.53
C GLY A 286 13.18 5.04 31.67
N ALA A 287 13.50 4.99 30.37
CA ALA A 287 13.18 3.89 29.47
C ALA A 287 14.41 3.62 28.57
N PRO A 288 14.67 2.37 28.15
CA PRO A 288 15.94 2.01 27.54
C PRO A 288 16.22 2.73 26.20
N PRO A 289 17.46 2.70 25.70
CA PRO A 289 17.87 3.22 24.37
C PRO A 289 17.18 2.56 23.16
N GLU A 290 16.18 1.72 23.40
CA GLU A 290 15.37 1.01 22.42
C GLU A 290 14.64 1.97 21.47
N ALA A 291 14.44 3.23 21.87
CA ALA A 291 13.98 4.31 21.00
C ALA A 291 14.97 4.60 19.84
N ALA A 292 16.26 4.78 20.16
CA ALA A 292 17.31 4.96 19.16
C ALA A 292 17.56 3.67 18.36
N GLU A 293 17.41 2.49 18.99
CA GLU A 293 17.45 1.21 18.28
C GLU A 293 16.20 0.92 17.43
N SER A 294 15.05 1.56 17.67
CA SER A 294 13.81 1.46 16.87
C SER A 294 13.75 2.43 15.68
N LEU A 295 14.67 3.41 15.64
CA LEU A 295 15.06 4.13 14.43
C LEU A 295 16.03 3.29 13.58
N ASN A 296 16.75 2.37 14.20
CA ASN A 296 17.68 1.46 13.55
C ASN A 296 17.07 0.35 12.66
N PRO A 297 15.82 -0.14 12.76
CA PRO A 297 15.27 -1.13 11.83
C PRO A 297 14.88 -0.51 10.47
N TYR A 298 14.79 0.83 10.40
CA TYR A 298 14.58 1.58 9.15
C TYR A 298 15.88 2.09 8.53
N LEU A 299 17.01 1.95 9.23
CA LEU A 299 18.32 2.53 8.88
C LEU A 299 19.47 1.53 8.89
N SER A 300 19.36 0.42 9.60
CA SER A 300 19.76 -0.83 8.98
C SER A 300 18.79 -0.97 7.82
N SER A 301 19.31 -0.95 6.60
CA SER A 301 18.62 -1.74 5.58
C SER A 301 18.37 -3.06 6.29
N PRO A 302 17.13 -3.61 6.27
CA PRO A 302 17.09 -5.05 6.42
C PRO A 302 18.19 -5.56 5.52
N GLY A 303 18.95 -6.57 5.96
CA GLY A 303 19.79 -7.26 5.00
C GLY A 303 18.95 -7.54 3.74
N PRO A 304 19.56 -7.87 2.60
CA PRO A 304 18.83 -8.24 1.36
C PRO A 304 17.73 -9.35 1.51
N GLU A 305 17.37 -9.71 2.74
CA GLU A 305 16.59 -10.77 3.34
C GLU A 305 15.34 -10.26 4.12
N ALA A 306 14.87 -9.00 4.04
CA ALA A 306 13.60 -8.61 4.70
C ALA A 306 12.58 -7.89 3.80
N GLY A 307 12.31 -8.51 2.65
CA GLY A 307 11.21 -8.12 1.75
C GLY A 307 10.03 -9.07 1.68
N ILE A 308 10.09 -10.19 2.41
CA ILE A 308 9.13 -11.27 2.26
C ILE A 308 8.57 -11.73 3.61
N LEU A 309 7.28 -12.08 3.60
CA LEU A 309 6.58 -12.67 4.72
C LEU A 309 6.25 -14.14 4.44
N ARG A 310 6.16 -14.94 5.52
CA ARG A 310 5.62 -16.30 5.47
C ARG A 310 4.18 -16.28 4.94
N ASP A 311 3.83 -17.25 4.11
CA ASP A 311 2.44 -17.41 3.67
C ASP A 311 1.54 -17.75 4.86
N ARG A 312 0.49 -16.96 5.07
CA ARG A 312 -0.54 -17.28 6.06
C ARG A 312 -1.29 -18.55 5.63
N PRO A 313 -1.67 -19.47 6.52
CA PRO A 313 -2.43 -20.67 6.14
C PRO A 313 -3.72 -20.33 5.39
N ASP A 314 -3.96 -21.00 4.26
CA ASP A 314 -5.21 -20.91 3.48
C ASP A 314 -5.66 -22.32 3.10
N ALA A 315 -6.84 -22.74 3.56
CA ALA A 315 -7.39 -24.07 3.29
C ALA A 315 -7.74 -24.31 1.81
N ARG A 316 -7.77 -23.26 0.98
CA ARG A 316 -8.01 -23.34 -0.46
C ARG A 316 -6.74 -23.63 -1.26
N ASP A 317 -5.57 -23.59 -0.62
CA ASP A 317 -4.31 -23.95 -1.25
C ASP A 317 -4.38 -25.40 -1.74
N ARG A 318 -4.22 -25.59 -3.05
CA ARG A 318 -4.14 -26.92 -3.63
C ARG A 318 -2.78 -27.52 -3.29
N LEU A 319 -2.79 -28.73 -2.74
CA LEU A 319 -1.56 -29.47 -2.52
C LEU A 319 -1.05 -30.05 -3.84
N TYR A 320 0.27 -30.02 -4.02
CA TYR A 320 0.96 -30.72 -5.09
C TYR A 320 0.77 -32.22 -4.88
N GLN A 321 0.39 -32.91 -5.95
CA GLN A 321 0.28 -34.36 -5.99
C GLN A 321 1.33 -34.87 -6.96
N PRO A 322 2.39 -35.53 -6.47
CA PRO A 322 3.44 -36.06 -7.32
C PRO A 322 2.90 -37.08 -8.33
N GLY A 323 3.46 -37.08 -9.53
CA GLY A 323 3.23 -38.12 -10.52
C GLY A 323 3.96 -39.43 -10.17
N PHE A 324 3.71 -40.45 -10.99
CA PHE A 324 4.31 -41.79 -10.82
C PHE A 324 5.59 -42.00 -11.65
N ALA A 325 6.23 -40.91 -12.10
CA ALA A 325 7.50 -41.01 -12.80
C ALA A 325 8.59 -41.51 -11.83
N MET A 326 9.47 -42.40 -12.30
CA MET A 326 10.59 -42.87 -11.50
C MET A 326 11.48 -41.67 -11.10
N PRO A 327 11.75 -41.47 -9.80
CA PRO A 327 12.61 -40.37 -9.36
C PRO A 327 14.06 -40.62 -9.79
N GLN A 328 14.72 -39.58 -10.29
CA GLN A 328 16.16 -39.60 -10.50
C GLN A 328 16.88 -39.46 -9.15
N GLU A 329 18.01 -40.12 -8.99
CA GLU A 329 18.81 -40.04 -7.75
C GLU A 329 19.43 -38.65 -7.55
N ARG A 330 19.72 -37.95 -8.64
CA ARG A 330 20.34 -36.61 -8.64
C ARG A 330 19.87 -35.80 -9.84
N ILE A 331 19.58 -34.52 -9.62
CA ILE A 331 19.27 -33.54 -10.67
C ILE A 331 20.13 -32.30 -10.41
N LEU A 332 20.94 -31.89 -11.39
CA LEU A 332 21.63 -30.61 -11.34
C LEU A 332 20.97 -29.60 -12.27
N PRO A 333 21.00 -28.30 -11.94
CA PRO A 333 20.52 -27.25 -12.83
C PRO A 333 21.28 -27.22 -14.16
N ALA A 334 20.60 -26.76 -15.22
CA ALA A 334 21.24 -26.57 -16.51
C ALA A 334 22.27 -25.41 -16.44
N PRO A 335 23.43 -25.52 -17.10
CA PRO A 335 24.37 -24.40 -17.20
C PRO A 335 23.76 -23.21 -17.95
N GLY A 336 24.18 -22.00 -17.60
CA GLY A 336 23.78 -20.78 -18.31
C GLY A 336 22.39 -20.24 -17.97
N MET A 337 21.74 -20.76 -16.92
CA MET A 337 20.51 -20.17 -16.39
C MET A 337 20.75 -18.72 -15.93
N VAL A 338 19.75 -17.86 -16.17
CA VAL A 338 19.83 -16.44 -15.80
C VAL A 338 19.77 -16.31 -14.28
N VAL A 339 20.79 -15.70 -13.69
CA VAL A 339 20.85 -15.36 -12.26
C VAL A 339 20.57 -13.86 -12.08
N GLY A 340 19.54 -13.54 -11.30
CA GLY A 340 19.17 -12.16 -11.00
C GLY A 340 20.00 -11.55 -9.88
N ASP A 341 19.98 -10.23 -9.79
CA ASP A 341 20.51 -9.48 -8.66
C ASP A 341 19.46 -8.47 -8.17
N GLN A 342 18.93 -8.72 -6.97
CA GLN A 342 17.94 -7.85 -6.35
C GLN A 342 18.56 -6.62 -5.69
N LEU A 343 19.87 -6.60 -5.47
CA LEU A 343 20.60 -5.60 -4.70
C LEU A 343 19.99 -5.43 -3.30
N ASP A 344 19.81 -4.19 -2.83
CA ASP A 344 19.32 -3.88 -1.48
C ASP A 344 17.78 -3.87 -1.36
N GLU A 345 17.07 -4.48 -2.32
CA GLU A 345 15.60 -4.45 -2.37
C GLU A 345 14.96 -5.76 -1.93
N GLY A 346 13.81 -5.64 -1.28
CA GLY A 346 12.94 -6.74 -0.87
C GLY A 346 12.16 -7.42 -1.99
N SER A 347 12.76 -7.62 -3.17
CA SER A 347 12.10 -8.16 -4.38
C SER A 347 12.34 -9.66 -4.61
N CYS A 348 12.91 -10.37 -3.62
CA CYS A 348 13.36 -11.76 -3.73
C CYS A 348 12.27 -12.71 -4.27
N ALA A 349 11.02 -12.56 -3.82
CA ALA A 349 9.90 -13.36 -4.31
C ALA A 349 9.62 -13.16 -5.81
N GLY A 350 9.70 -11.92 -6.30
CA GLY A 350 9.56 -11.60 -7.73
C GLY A 350 10.68 -12.21 -8.57
N PHE A 351 11.90 -12.19 -8.06
CA PHE A 351 13.06 -12.83 -8.69
C PHE A 351 12.93 -14.36 -8.72
N ALA A 352 12.51 -14.98 -7.62
CA ALA A 352 12.29 -16.41 -7.55
C ALA A 352 11.25 -16.87 -8.59
N VAL A 353 10.11 -16.16 -8.70
CA VAL A 353 9.10 -16.44 -9.71
C VAL A 353 9.63 -16.25 -11.13
N ALA A 354 10.40 -15.19 -11.40
CA ALA A 354 11.01 -15.00 -12.72
C ALA A 354 12.00 -16.13 -13.08
N ALA A 355 12.83 -16.59 -12.14
CA ALA A 355 13.75 -17.70 -12.34
C ALA A 355 12.99 -19.02 -12.62
N ALA A 356 11.95 -19.33 -11.85
CA ALA A 356 11.11 -20.51 -12.10
C ALA A 356 10.39 -20.46 -13.46
N VAL A 357 10.05 -19.27 -13.95
CA VAL A 357 9.53 -19.07 -15.30
C VAL A 357 10.58 -19.41 -16.35
N GLU A 358 11.83 -18.95 -16.21
CA GLU A 358 12.91 -19.32 -17.14
C GLU A 358 13.17 -20.81 -17.18
N HIS A 359 13.21 -21.47 -16.02
CA HIS A 359 13.38 -22.93 -15.94
C HIS A 359 12.32 -23.68 -16.75
N GLN A 360 11.08 -23.20 -16.73
CA GLN A 360 10.00 -23.80 -17.53
C GLN A 360 10.05 -23.43 -19.01
N LEU A 361 10.46 -22.21 -19.34
CA LEU A 361 10.61 -21.77 -20.73
C LEU A 361 11.76 -22.53 -21.41
N ALA A 362 12.89 -22.73 -20.71
CA ALA A 362 14.04 -23.48 -21.21
C ALA A 362 13.72 -24.95 -21.54
N ARG A 363 12.70 -25.53 -20.90
CA ARG A 363 12.19 -26.88 -21.20
C ARG A 363 11.31 -26.94 -22.45
N ARG A 364 10.92 -25.80 -23.03
CA ARG A 364 10.13 -25.78 -24.28
C ARG A 364 11.05 -26.01 -25.46
N GLU A 365 10.67 -26.96 -26.31
CA GLU A 365 11.40 -27.27 -27.53
C GLU A 365 11.53 -26.02 -28.42
N GLY A 366 12.76 -25.75 -28.87
CA GLY A 366 13.07 -24.60 -29.72
C GLY A 366 12.97 -23.23 -29.04
N TYR A 367 12.90 -23.17 -27.70
CA TYR A 367 12.87 -21.90 -26.99
C TYR A 367 14.20 -21.16 -27.10
N VAL A 368 14.14 -19.92 -27.62
CA VAL A 368 15.24 -18.96 -27.60
C VAL A 368 14.77 -17.77 -26.76
N PRO A 369 15.50 -17.38 -25.70
CA PRO A 369 15.17 -16.21 -24.90
C PRO A 369 15.04 -14.95 -25.78
N PRO A 370 13.92 -14.21 -25.72
CA PRO A 370 13.74 -12.99 -26.51
C PRO A 370 14.47 -11.78 -25.91
N THR A 371 15.11 -11.95 -24.77
CA THR A 371 15.80 -10.91 -23.99
C THR A 371 17.32 -11.02 -24.14
N PRO A 372 18.07 -9.92 -23.87
CA PRO A 372 19.53 -9.97 -23.86
C PRO A 372 20.05 -11.05 -22.90
N ALA A 373 21.22 -11.60 -23.20
CA ALA A 373 21.89 -12.55 -22.32
C ALA A 373 22.00 -11.99 -20.89
N GLY A 374 21.62 -12.81 -19.90
CA GLY A 374 21.62 -12.41 -18.49
C GLY A 374 20.39 -11.63 -18.02
N SER A 375 19.32 -11.52 -18.82
CA SER A 375 18.04 -10.92 -18.41
C SER A 375 16.90 -11.92 -18.45
N PHE A 376 16.08 -11.95 -17.39
CA PHE A 376 14.86 -12.75 -17.36
C PHE A 376 13.93 -12.36 -18.50
N THR A 377 13.20 -13.32 -19.04
CA THR A 377 12.09 -13.10 -19.97
C THR A 377 10.95 -12.39 -19.26
N ALA A 378 10.56 -12.88 -18.08
CA ALA A 378 9.52 -12.26 -17.27
C ALA A 378 10.01 -10.99 -16.56
N SER A 379 9.21 -9.94 -16.56
CA SER A 379 9.46 -8.73 -15.79
C SER A 379 9.31 -9.00 -14.29
N VAL A 380 10.44 -9.04 -13.58
CA VAL A 380 10.48 -9.08 -12.10
C VAL A 380 9.70 -7.92 -11.50
N ARG A 381 9.81 -6.72 -12.08
CA ARG A 381 9.08 -5.54 -11.62
C ARG A 381 7.57 -5.72 -11.71
N MET A 382 7.06 -6.27 -12.81
CA MET A 382 5.62 -6.54 -12.92
C MET A 382 5.19 -7.62 -11.93
N LEU A 383 5.98 -8.69 -11.77
CA LEU A 383 5.69 -9.78 -10.82
C LEU A 383 5.59 -9.25 -9.38
N ASP A 384 6.58 -8.49 -8.93
CA ASP A 384 6.62 -7.86 -7.60
C ASP A 384 5.45 -6.88 -7.40
N ARG A 385 5.23 -5.97 -8.36
CA ARG A 385 4.21 -4.92 -8.21
C ARG A 385 2.80 -5.45 -8.30
N MET A 386 2.58 -6.51 -9.07
CA MET A 386 1.27 -7.19 -9.10
C MET A 386 1.03 -8.02 -7.85
N ALA A 387 2.07 -8.49 -7.15
CA ALA A 387 1.92 -9.24 -5.90
C ALA A 387 1.19 -8.45 -4.82
N ARG A 388 1.56 -7.17 -4.66
CA ARG A 388 0.99 -6.26 -3.63
C ARG A 388 -0.54 -6.12 -3.71
N ARG A 389 -1.13 -6.36 -4.88
CA ARG A 389 -2.60 -6.30 -5.10
C ARG A 389 -3.34 -7.56 -4.67
N HIS A 390 -2.61 -8.64 -4.39
CA HIS A 390 -3.15 -9.96 -4.03
C HIS A 390 -2.59 -10.46 -2.70
N ASP A 391 -1.96 -9.59 -1.91
CA ASP A 391 -1.62 -9.94 -0.53
C ASP A 391 -2.91 -9.98 0.29
N GLU A 392 -3.18 -11.11 0.93
CA GLU A 392 -4.56 -11.52 1.22
C GLU A 392 -5.18 -10.87 2.45
N TRP A 393 -4.47 -9.95 3.11
CA TRP A 393 -4.97 -9.22 4.27
C TRP A 393 -4.33 -7.82 4.29
N LEU A 394 -5.14 -6.80 3.98
CA LEU A 394 -4.80 -5.38 3.86
C LEU A 394 -4.40 -4.69 5.20
N ASP A 395 -4.22 -5.48 6.26
CA ASP A 395 -3.98 -4.98 7.60
C ASP A 395 -2.47 -4.99 7.89
N ASP A 396 -1.92 -3.77 7.89
CA ASP A 396 -0.82 -3.29 8.74
C ASP A 396 0.60 -3.86 8.56
N ASP A 397 1.24 -3.66 7.40
CA ASP A 397 2.67 -3.26 7.32
C ASP A 397 3.11 -2.89 5.89
N GLN A 398 4.05 -1.94 5.75
CA GLN A 398 4.54 -1.45 4.44
C GLN A 398 5.66 -2.30 3.81
N ASP A 399 6.23 -3.28 4.53
CA ASP A 399 7.49 -3.91 4.14
C ASP A 399 7.42 -5.43 4.14
N GLY A 400 6.61 -5.99 3.25
CA GLY A 400 6.68 -7.41 2.90
C GLY A 400 5.61 -7.85 1.91
N THR A 401 5.99 -8.64 0.90
CA THR A 401 5.04 -9.40 0.08
C THR A 401 5.16 -10.88 0.43
N SER A 402 4.12 -11.68 0.28
CA SER A 402 4.23 -13.15 0.43
C SER A 402 4.56 -13.84 -0.91
N LEU A 403 5.18 -15.02 -0.87
CA LEU A 403 5.44 -15.79 -2.09
C LEU A 403 4.13 -16.14 -2.80
N ARG A 404 3.08 -16.50 -2.04
CA ARG A 404 1.74 -16.72 -2.57
C ARG A 404 1.18 -15.47 -3.26
N ALA A 405 1.40 -14.28 -2.71
CA ALA A 405 0.93 -13.04 -3.33
C ALA A 405 1.55 -12.83 -4.73
N VAL A 406 2.85 -13.08 -4.89
CA VAL A 406 3.51 -13.00 -6.22
C VAL A 406 2.93 -14.04 -7.18
N ILE A 407 2.75 -15.28 -6.73
CA ILE A 407 2.15 -16.36 -7.54
C ILE A 407 0.71 -15.99 -7.96
N LYS A 408 -0.11 -15.46 -7.04
CA LYS A 408 -1.48 -15.00 -7.32
C LYS A 408 -1.49 -13.78 -8.26
N GLY A 409 -0.56 -12.85 -8.07
CA GLY A 409 -0.33 -11.72 -8.98
C GLY A 409 -0.05 -12.19 -10.39
N PHE A 410 0.86 -13.15 -10.55
CA PHE A 410 1.16 -13.78 -11.83
C PHE A 410 -0.02 -14.57 -12.40
N TYR A 411 -0.76 -15.30 -11.57
CA TYR A 411 -1.98 -16.00 -11.97
C TYR A 411 -3.02 -15.05 -12.55
N HIS A 412 -3.35 -13.96 -11.87
CA HIS A 412 -4.42 -13.08 -12.33
C HIS A 412 -4.02 -12.15 -13.47
N ASN A 413 -2.72 -11.80 -13.58
CA ASN A 413 -2.25 -10.76 -14.48
C ASN A 413 -1.28 -11.24 -15.58
N GLY A 414 -0.76 -12.46 -15.52
CA GLY A 414 0.39 -12.82 -16.34
C GLY A 414 1.62 -11.97 -16.03
N ALA A 415 2.65 -12.05 -16.87
CA ALA A 415 3.87 -11.28 -16.73
C ALA A 415 4.32 -10.75 -18.09
N CYS A 416 4.53 -9.44 -18.20
CA CYS A 416 5.09 -8.85 -19.41
C CYS A 416 6.59 -9.16 -19.52
N SER A 417 7.13 -8.95 -20.71
CA SER A 417 8.55 -9.05 -21.01
C SER A 417 9.36 -8.04 -20.21
N SER A 418 10.53 -8.45 -19.70
CA SER A 418 11.48 -7.53 -19.07
C SER A 418 11.98 -6.44 -20.02
N ALA A 419 11.96 -6.68 -21.34
CA ALA A 419 12.28 -5.65 -22.33
C ALA A 419 11.25 -4.50 -22.33
N LEU A 420 10.00 -4.81 -22.01
CA LEU A 420 8.92 -3.82 -21.90
C LEU A 420 8.91 -3.14 -20.53
N CYS A 421 9.17 -3.91 -19.47
CA CYS A 421 9.22 -3.43 -18.09
C CYS A 421 10.42 -4.03 -17.35
N GLY A 422 11.58 -3.41 -17.51
CA GLY A 422 12.80 -3.88 -16.83
C GLY A 422 12.74 -3.68 -15.32
N TYR A 423 13.40 -4.58 -14.58
CA TYR A 423 13.69 -4.34 -13.17
C TYR A 423 14.61 -3.13 -13.06
N ARG A 424 14.24 -2.18 -12.21
CA ARG A 424 15.05 -1.01 -11.90
C ARG A 424 15.00 -0.82 -10.39
N PRO A 425 16.15 -0.96 -9.71
CA PRO A 425 16.22 -0.73 -8.29
C PRO A 425 15.66 0.66 -7.93
N ARG A 426 14.91 0.73 -6.83
CA ARG A 426 14.36 1.92 -6.19
C ARG A 426 13.38 2.68 -7.09
N GLN A 427 12.74 1.98 -8.03
CA GLN A 427 11.65 2.52 -8.83
C GLN A 427 10.30 1.97 -8.34
N PRO A 428 9.64 2.63 -7.36
CA PRO A 428 8.38 2.15 -6.79
C PRO A 428 7.22 2.23 -7.76
N ASP A 429 7.21 3.24 -8.64
CA ASP A 429 6.11 3.53 -9.54
C ASP A 429 5.91 2.39 -10.54
N PHE A 430 4.75 1.75 -10.55
CA PHE A 430 4.36 0.83 -11.62
C PHE A 430 2.89 1.02 -11.94
N PHE A 431 2.58 1.13 -13.23
CA PHE A 431 1.21 1.25 -13.71
C PHE A 431 0.97 0.21 -14.79
N LEU A 432 -0.02 -0.66 -14.57
CA LEU A 432 -0.44 -1.69 -15.52
C LEU A 432 -1.18 -1.06 -16.70
N THR A 433 -0.42 -0.53 -17.65
CA THR A 433 -0.97 0.01 -18.91
C THR A 433 -1.60 -1.08 -19.76
N ARG A 434 -2.47 -0.69 -20.69
CA ARG A 434 -3.00 -1.57 -21.74
C ARG A 434 -1.90 -2.29 -22.51
N ARG A 435 -0.79 -1.61 -22.83
CA ARG A 435 0.35 -2.21 -23.56
C ARG A 435 1.02 -3.30 -22.73
N ILE A 436 1.32 -3.02 -21.47
CA ILE A 436 1.90 -4.00 -20.54
C ILE A 436 0.97 -5.20 -20.39
N ALA A 437 -0.33 -4.98 -20.25
CA ALA A 437 -1.30 -6.05 -20.09
C ALA A 437 -1.51 -6.90 -21.35
N GLN A 438 -1.39 -6.31 -22.55
CA GLN A 438 -1.43 -7.07 -23.80
C GLN A 438 -0.25 -8.03 -23.90
N ASP A 439 0.94 -7.54 -23.57
CA ASP A 439 2.17 -8.34 -23.55
C ASP A 439 2.13 -9.42 -22.46
N ALA A 440 1.65 -9.08 -21.25
CA ALA A 440 1.53 -10.00 -20.14
C ALA A 440 0.60 -11.21 -20.40
N ARG A 441 -0.36 -11.09 -21.32
CA ARG A 441 -1.24 -12.21 -21.72
C ARG A 441 -0.49 -13.31 -22.48
N GLN A 442 0.70 -13.05 -23.01
CA GLN A 442 1.50 -14.06 -23.71
C GLN A 442 2.21 -15.03 -22.77
N LEU A 443 2.41 -14.63 -21.51
CA LEU A 443 3.13 -15.40 -20.51
C LEU A 443 2.32 -15.43 -19.22
N THR A 444 1.68 -16.57 -19.00
CA THR A 444 0.64 -16.69 -17.99
C THR A 444 0.77 -18.02 -17.26
N LEU A 445 0.33 -18.01 -16.01
CA LEU A 445 0.40 -19.20 -15.15
C LEU A 445 -0.78 -20.13 -15.43
N GLY A 446 -0.56 -21.38 -15.78
CA GLY A 446 -1.60 -22.39 -15.93
C GLY A 446 -2.12 -22.89 -14.58
N ASN A 447 -1.21 -23.39 -13.73
CA ASN A 447 -1.53 -23.96 -12.42
C ASN A 447 -0.46 -23.61 -11.39
N TYR A 448 -0.83 -23.65 -10.11
CA TYR A 448 0.10 -23.55 -8.99
C TYR A 448 -0.41 -24.40 -7.82
N ALA A 449 0.51 -25.01 -7.08
CA ALA A 449 0.18 -25.89 -5.96
C ALA A 449 1.26 -25.82 -4.87
N ARG A 450 0.84 -25.93 -3.61
CA ARG A 450 1.73 -25.94 -2.45
C ARG A 450 2.29 -27.32 -2.24
N ILE A 451 3.58 -27.44 -1.98
CA ILE A 451 4.24 -28.72 -1.73
C ILE A 451 4.17 -29.03 -0.23
N ALA A 452 3.90 -30.28 0.12
CA ALA A 452 3.95 -30.70 1.53
C ALA A 452 5.39 -30.63 2.05
N HIS A 453 5.58 -30.50 3.36
CA HIS A 453 6.91 -30.46 3.98
C HIS A 453 7.56 -31.86 3.94
N SER A 454 7.98 -32.30 2.76
CA SER A 454 8.48 -33.64 2.44
C SER A 454 9.64 -33.55 1.45
N VAL A 455 10.79 -34.14 1.78
CA VAL A 455 11.96 -34.18 0.89
C VAL A 455 11.61 -34.85 -0.45
N ASN A 456 10.83 -35.93 -0.41
CA ASN A 456 10.45 -36.66 -1.62
C ASN A 456 9.52 -35.84 -2.51
N ASP A 457 8.56 -35.12 -1.94
CA ASP A 457 7.64 -34.28 -2.73
C ASP A 457 8.39 -33.11 -3.37
N MET A 458 9.35 -32.51 -2.65
CA MET A 458 10.26 -31.49 -3.19
C MET A 458 11.08 -32.03 -4.37
N ARG A 459 11.73 -33.20 -4.21
CA ARG A 459 12.52 -33.83 -5.27
C ARG A 459 11.68 -34.13 -6.51
N LEU A 460 10.50 -34.73 -6.33
CA LEU A 460 9.58 -35.02 -7.43
C LEU A 460 9.07 -33.73 -8.09
N ALA A 461 8.77 -32.69 -7.31
CA ALA A 461 8.37 -31.39 -7.86
C ALA A 461 9.49 -30.74 -8.69
N VAL A 462 10.76 -30.82 -8.27
CA VAL A 462 11.91 -30.36 -9.06
C VAL A 462 12.02 -31.15 -10.36
N GLN A 463 11.93 -32.48 -10.31
CA GLN A 463 12.00 -33.31 -11.51
C GLN A 463 10.91 -32.92 -12.51
N GLU A 464 9.66 -32.87 -12.05
CA GLU A 464 8.52 -32.61 -12.90
C GLU A 464 8.50 -31.16 -13.40
N ALA A 465 8.66 -30.17 -12.53
CA ALA A 465 8.47 -28.75 -12.82
C ALA A 465 9.74 -28.00 -13.19
N GLY A 466 10.89 -28.49 -12.76
CA GLY A 466 12.21 -27.90 -12.96
C GLY A 466 12.61 -26.87 -11.95
N ALA A 467 11.66 -26.31 -11.23
CA ALA A 467 11.88 -25.32 -10.22
C ALA A 467 10.77 -25.40 -9.19
N VAL A 468 11.16 -25.32 -7.92
CA VAL A 468 10.29 -25.14 -6.77
C VAL A 468 10.60 -23.79 -6.17
N LEU A 469 9.57 -22.97 -5.99
CA LEU A 469 9.67 -21.69 -5.31
C LEU A 469 9.67 -21.95 -3.81
N VAL A 470 10.62 -21.39 -3.08
CA VAL A 470 10.76 -21.59 -1.64
C VAL A 470 10.85 -20.25 -0.92
N THR A 471 10.22 -20.17 0.25
CA THR A 471 10.52 -19.18 1.30
C THR A 471 11.16 -19.90 2.47
N ALA A 472 12.29 -19.42 2.96
CA ALA A 472 12.98 -19.98 4.12
C ALA A 472 13.52 -18.89 5.06
N ARG A 473 13.79 -19.27 6.31
CA ARG A 473 14.65 -18.47 7.20
C ARG A 473 16.09 -18.56 6.71
N VAL A 474 16.78 -17.44 6.68
CA VAL A 474 18.20 -17.39 6.36
C VAL A 474 19.01 -17.04 7.59
N HIS A 475 20.19 -17.64 7.67
CA HIS A 475 21.12 -17.55 8.80
C HIS A 475 22.52 -17.21 8.27
N PRO A 476 23.52 -16.93 9.14
CA PRO A 476 24.84 -16.44 8.71
C PRO A 476 25.56 -17.27 7.63
N GLY A 477 25.30 -18.58 7.54
CA GLY A 477 25.85 -19.47 6.50
C GLY A 477 25.45 -19.09 5.07
N TRP A 478 24.35 -18.35 4.89
CA TRP A 478 23.85 -17.89 3.60
C TRP A 478 24.61 -16.68 3.04
N ARG A 479 25.38 -15.97 3.86
CA ARG A 479 26.02 -14.71 3.44
C ARG A 479 27.06 -14.94 2.33
N ALA A 480 27.93 -15.92 2.50
CA ALA A 480 29.00 -16.25 1.57
C ALA A 480 29.31 -17.76 1.65
N PRO A 481 28.50 -18.62 1.02
CA PRO A 481 28.67 -20.07 1.11
C PRO A 481 29.97 -20.51 0.40
N PRO A 482 30.99 -20.98 1.15
CA PRO A 482 32.28 -21.37 0.57
C PRO A 482 32.11 -22.62 -0.30
N GLY A 483 32.69 -22.62 -1.50
CA GLY A 483 32.53 -23.72 -2.46
C GLY A 483 31.08 -23.96 -2.89
N GLY A 484 30.19 -22.97 -2.67
CA GLY A 484 28.76 -23.11 -2.91
C GLY A 484 28.03 -24.01 -1.93
N VAL A 485 28.55 -24.31 -0.74
CA VAL A 485 27.81 -25.09 0.28
C VAL A 485 27.40 -24.17 1.43
N ILE A 486 26.12 -24.17 1.79
CA ILE A 486 25.60 -23.40 2.92
C ILE A 486 25.99 -24.11 4.21
N ALA A 487 26.79 -23.45 5.05
CA ALA A 487 27.23 -24.02 6.31
C ALA A 487 26.09 -24.05 7.34
N TYR A 488 25.73 -25.25 7.78
CA TYR A 488 24.68 -25.50 8.77
C TYR A 488 25.13 -26.55 9.79
N ASP A 489 24.86 -26.31 11.07
CA ASP A 489 25.10 -27.26 12.15
C ASP A 489 23.76 -27.58 12.85
N PRO A 490 23.20 -28.79 12.68
CA PRO A 490 21.92 -29.17 13.29
C PRO A 490 21.99 -29.29 14.82
N LEU A 491 23.18 -29.43 15.41
CA LEU A 491 23.36 -29.48 16.87
C LEU A 491 23.45 -28.09 17.50
N SER A 492 23.77 -27.07 16.68
CA SER A 492 23.85 -25.67 17.10
C SER A 492 23.24 -24.78 16.00
N PRO A 493 21.92 -24.87 15.76
CA PRO A 493 21.28 -24.15 14.69
C PRO A 493 21.49 -22.64 14.87
N ALA A 494 22.07 -22.02 13.85
CA ALA A 494 22.28 -20.57 13.87
C ALA A 494 20.92 -19.87 13.86
N ALA A 495 20.72 -18.89 14.76
CA ALA A 495 19.49 -18.11 14.79
C ALA A 495 19.28 -17.40 13.44
N GLY A 496 18.22 -17.79 12.74
CA GLY A 496 17.77 -17.16 11.50
C GLY A 496 16.60 -16.24 11.77
N ASP A 497 16.81 -14.93 11.63
CA ASP A 497 15.81 -13.91 11.94
C ASP A 497 15.22 -13.24 10.69
N ALA A 498 15.79 -13.51 9.51
CA ALA A 498 15.41 -12.92 8.24
C ALA A 498 14.82 -13.97 7.29
N LEU A 499 13.93 -13.54 6.38
CA LEU A 499 13.21 -14.43 5.46
C LEU A 499 13.63 -14.17 4.02
N HIS A 500 13.82 -15.23 3.26
CA HIS A 500 14.24 -15.09 1.86
C HIS A 500 13.46 -16.01 0.95
N ALA A 501 13.21 -15.55 -0.28
CA ALA A 501 12.65 -16.38 -1.34
C ALA A 501 13.65 -16.62 -2.47
N PHE A 502 13.66 -17.85 -2.95
CA PHE A 502 14.58 -18.34 -3.98
C PHE A 502 13.95 -19.55 -4.68
N VAL A 503 14.70 -20.14 -5.62
CA VAL A 503 14.27 -21.36 -6.33
C VAL A 503 15.13 -22.53 -5.89
N VAL A 504 14.52 -23.70 -5.68
CA VAL A 504 15.18 -25.00 -5.69
C VAL A 504 15.00 -25.60 -7.09
N ASP A 505 16.08 -25.81 -7.82
CA ASP A 505 16.06 -26.29 -9.21
C ASP A 505 16.92 -27.55 -9.43
N GLY A 506 17.49 -28.09 -8.35
CA GLY A 506 18.17 -29.37 -8.36
C GLY A 506 18.19 -30.02 -6.97
N TYR A 507 18.76 -31.22 -6.90
CA TYR A 507 19.05 -31.92 -5.66
C TYR A 507 20.13 -32.99 -5.87
N THR A 508 20.75 -33.34 -4.76
CA THR A 508 21.73 -34.42 -4.63
C THR A 508 21.29 -35.40 -3.54
N ASP A 509 22.16 -36.35 -3.22
CA ASP A 509 22.07 -37.21 -2.05
C ASP A 509 22.28 -36.45 -0.73
N GLN A 510 22.90 -35.26 -0.76
CA GLN A 510 23.23 -34.45 0.42
C GLN A 510 22.26 -33.29 0.69
N GLY A 511 21.52 -32.84 -0.32
CA GLY A 511 20.66 -31.66 -0.16
C GLY A 511 20.05 -31.14 -1.46
N PHE A 512 19.34 -30.02 -1.36
CA PHE A 512 18.77 -29.28 -2.48
C PHE A 512 19.80 -28.34 -3.11
N VAL A 513 19.78 -28.22 -4.43
CA VAL A 513 20.52 -27.16 -5.14
C VAL A 513 19.58 -26.00 -5.32
N ILE A 514 20.01 -24.82 -4.87
CA ILE A 514 19.21 -23.61 -4.89
C ILE A 514 19.83 -22.57 -5.81
N GLN A 515 18.98 -21.79 -6.47
CA GLN A 515 19.33 -20.62 -7.25
C GLN A 515 18.88 -19.36 -6.50
N ASN A 516 19.83 -18.50 -6.15
CA ASN A 516 19.56 -17.25 -5.44
C ASN A 516 19.49 -16.02 -6.39
N SER A 517 19.11 -14.87 -5.85
CA SER A 517 18.97 -13.58 -6.55
C SER A 517 19.98 -12.53 -6.08
N ARG A 518 21.22 -12.96 -5.79
CA ARG A 518 22.36 -12.10 -5.37
C ARG A 518 23.46 -11.98 -6.43
N GLY A 519 23.07 -12.10 -7.69
CA GLY A 519 23.98 -12.11 -8.82
C GLY A 519 24.81 -13.40 -8.93
N PRO A 520 25.54 -13.54 -10.04
CA PRO A 520 26.27 -14.77 -10.36
C PRO A 520 27.47 -15.03 -9.44
N GLY A 521 27.96 -14.02 -8.70
CA GLY A 521 29.11 -14.15 -7.80
C GLY A 521 28.79 -14.81 -6.45
N TRP A 522 27.52 -15.03 -6.12
CA TRP A 522 27.12 -15.72 -4.90
C TRP A 522 27.10 -17.24 -5.11
N GLY A 523 27.66 -18.01 -4.16
CA GLY A 523 27.71 -19.47 -4.27
C GLY A 523 28.74 -19.97 -5.29
N GLY A 524 28.32 -20.87 -6.17
CA GLY A 524 29.18 -21.55 -7.14
C GLY A 524 29.17 -23.08 -7.03
N PHE A 525 28.12 -23.68 -6.48
CA PHE A 525 28.05 -25.14 -6.33
C PHE A 525 28.09 -25.84 -7.69
N ALA A 526 28.96 -26.85 -7.83
CA ALA A 526 29.15 -27.59 -9.08
C ALA A 526 29.44 -26.69 -10.30
N ASP A 527 30.23 -25.62 -10.11
CA ASP A 527 30.59 -24.63 -11.13
C ASP A 527 29.39 -23.86 -11.71
N LEU A 528 28.27 -23.81 -10.99
CA LEU A 528 27.07 -23.08 -11.38
C LEU A 528 27.00 -21.71 -10.65
N PRO A 529 27.15 -20.58 -11.38
CA PRO A 529 27.08 -19.24 -10.77
C PRO A 529 25.73 -19.00 -10.10
N GLY A 530 25.70 -18.32 -8.95
CA GLY A 530 24.46 -18.01 -8.24
C GLY A 530 23.80 -19.18 -7.50
N HIS A 531 24.42 -20.37 -7.50
CA HIS A 531 23.85 -21.58 -6.91
C HIS A 531 24.58 -22.06 -5.66
N ALA A 532 23.85 -22.66 -4.73
CA ALA A 532 24.42 -23.29 -3.55
C ALA A 532 23.71 -24.61 -3.20
N LEU A 533 24.40 -25.48 -2.47
CA LEU A 533 23.84 -26.68 -1.83
C LEU A 533 23.29 -26.30 -0.45
N TRP A 534 22.01 -26.61 -0.25
CA TRP A 534 21.26 -26.46 0.99
C TRP A 534 20.94 -27.84 1.55
N SER A 535 21.49 -28.19 2.72
CA SER A 535 21.35 -29.56 3.27
C SER A 535 19.91 -29.88 3.65
N PHE A 536 19.58 -31.18 3.75
CA PHE A 536 18.22 -31.58 4.14
C PHE A 536 17.88 -31.19 5.58
N GLU A 537 18.87 -31.19 6.47
CA GLU A 537 18.72 -30.76 7.86
C GLU A 537 18.41 -29.27 7.94
N ASP A 538 19.15 -28.44 7.20
CA ASP A 538 18.92 -26.99 7.12
C ASP A 538 17.52 -26.71 6.51
N TRP A 539 17.17 -27.41 5.43
CA TRP A 539 15.83 -27.33 4.84
C TRP A 539 14.72 -27.66 5.83
N ASN A 540 14.85 -28.76 6.58
CA ASN A 540 13.82 -29.19 7.52
C ASN A 540 13.54 -28.13 8.60
N ASP A 541 14.58 -27.45 9.07
CA ASP A 541 14.48 -26.51 10.18
C ASP A 541 14.09 -25.09 9.71
N ASN A 542 14.50 -24.70 8.50
CA ASN A 542 14.37 -23.33 8.01
C ASN A 542 13.35 -23.13 6.88
N CYS A 543 12.89 -24.18 6.18
CA CYS A 543 11.89 -24.05 5.12
C CYS A 543 10.52 -23.67 5.70
N LEU A 544 9.90 -22.62 5.14
CA LEU A 544 8.59 -22.12 5.56
C LEU A 544 7.49 -22.46 4.56
N ASP A 545 7.73 -22.16 3.28
CA ASP A 545 6.77 -22.31 2.19
C ASP A 545 7.44 -22.90 0.96
N ALA A 546 6.76 -23.81 0.27
CA ALA A 546 7.23 -24.40 -0.98
C ALA A 546 6.08 -24.49 -1.99
N TRP A 547 6.31 -24.02 -3.21
CA TRP A 547 5.31 -23.94 -4.27
C TRP A 547 5.85 -24.42 -5.60
N VAL A 548 5.01 -25.16 -6.33
CA VAL A 548 5.25 -25.46 -7.73
C VAL A 548 4.34 -24.60 -8.60
N ILE A 549 4.88 -24.10 -9.71
CA ILE A 549 4.13 -23.36 -10.72
C ILE A 549 4.20 -24.08 -12.07
N ARG A 550 3.17 -23.91 -12.90
CA ARG A 550 3.15 -24.41 -14.29
C ARG A 550 2.68 -23.34 -15.25
N LEU A 551 3.48 -23.01 -16.25
CA LEU A 551 3.09 -22.07 -17.31
C LEU A 551 1.95 -22.62 -18.16
N ALA A 552 1.03 -21.75 -18.56
CA ALA A 552 0.01 -22.09 -19.54
C ALA A 552 0.64 -22.22 -20.94
N PRO A 553 0.03 -23.02 -21.85
CA PRO A 553 0.35 -22.97 -23.27
C PRO A 553 0.17 -21.55 -23.82
N ARG A 554 1.04 -21.13 -24.73
CA ARG A 554 0.89 -19.83 -25.42
C ARG A 554 -0.40 -19.85 -26.23
N SER A 555 -1.44 -19.19 -25.74
CA SER A 555 -2.71 -19.09 -26.46
C SER A 555 -3.52 -17.88 -25.98
N GLU A 556 -3.46 -16.78 -26.73
CA GLU A 556 -4.32 -15.61 -26.50
C GLU A 556 -5.83 -15.96 -26.42
N PRO A 557 -6.39 -16.88 -27.24
CA PRO A 557 -7.82 -17.17 -27.20
C PRO A 557 -8.24 -17.90 -25.93
N ALA A 558 -7.43 -18.84 -25.42
CA ALA A 558 -7.77 -19.63 -24.24
C ALA A 558 -7.87 -18.75 -22.98
N PHE A 559 -7.14 -17.64 -22.95
CA PHE A 559 -7.21 -16.64 -21.88
C PHE A 559 -8.57 -15.93 -21.76
N ALA A 560 -9.31 -15.87 -22.87
CA ALA A 560 -10.63 -15.23 -22.93
C ALA A 560 -11.80 -16.23 -22.78
N VAL A 561 -11.52 -17.54 -22.84
CA VAL A 561 -12.54 -18.59 -22.67
C VAL A 561 -12.67 -18.91 -21.18
N SER A 562 -13.70 -18.38 -20.53
CA SER A 562 -14.18 -18.95 -19.28
C SER A 562 -14.71 -20.36 -19.58
N VAL A 563 -14.04 -21.40 -19.08
CA VAL A 563 -14.53 -22.78 -19.18
C VAL A 563 -15.98 -22.81 -18.70
N ARG A 564 -16.90 -23.24 -19.56
CA ARG A 564 -18.25 -23.64 -19.18
C ARG A 564 -18.14 -24.94 -18.40
N SER A 565 -17.91 -24.85 -17.10
CA SER A 565 -17.97 -25.99 -16.19
C SER A 565 -19.06 -25.69 -15.18
N GLU A 566 -19.99 -26.63 -15.02
CA GLU A 566 -21.03 -26.65 -13.99
C GLU A 566 -20.44 -26.78 -12.56
N ALA A 567 -19.12 -26.89 -12.42
CA ALA A 567 -18.41 -26.83 -11.16
C ALA A 567 -17.70 -25.47 -10.95
N ASP A 568 -18.05 -24.82 -9.84
CA ASP A 568 -17.62 -23.51 -9.29
C ASP A 568 -16.10 -23.25 -9.11
N LEU A 569 -15.20 -24.04 -9.69
CA LEU A 569 -13.81 -24.18 -9.18
C LEU A 569 -12.72 -23.32 -9.86
N ALA A 570 -12.96 -22.71 -11.02
CA ALA A 570 -11.92 -21.96 -11.73
C ALA A 570 -11.99 -20.45 -11.44
N THR A 571 -11.02 -19.92 -10.68
CA THR A 571 -10.91 -18.48 -10.37
C THR A 571 -10.62 -17.67 -11.63
N PRO A 572 -11.39 -16.58 -11.90
CA PRO A 572 -11.26 -15.83 -13.14
C PRO A 572 -9.96 -15.00 -13.23
N ARG A 573 -9.43 -14.87 -14.46
CA ARG A 573 -8.24 -14.06 -14.75
C ARG A 573 -8.62 -12.57 -14.83
N ARG A 574 -8.27 -11.81 -13.79
CA ARG A 574 -8.74 -10.43 -13.59
C ARG A 574 -8.17 -9.44 -14.62
N ILE A 575 -7.06 -9.75 -15.29
CA ILE A 575 -6.53 -8.95 -16.41
C ILE A 575 -7.52 -8.74 -17.57
N GLY A 576 -8.56 -9.58 -17.69
CA GLY A 576 -9.63 -9.36 -18.66
C GLY A 576 -10.55 -8.18 -18.32
N LEU A 577 -10.53 -7.70 -17.07
CA LEU A 577 -11.29 -6.52 -16.61
C LEU A 577 -10.48 -5.23 -16.70
N LEU A 578 -9.21 -5.32 -17.11
CA LEU A 578 -8.40 -4.13 -17.34
C LEU A 578 -9.03 -3.26 -18.44
N GLY A 579 -9.16 -1.97 -18.14
CA GLY A 579 -9.90 -1.00 -18.95
C GLY A 579 -11.43 -1.06 -18.80
N HIS A 580 -11.96 -1.92 -17.94
CA HIS A 580 -13.40 -2.17 -17.81
C HIS A 580 -13.93 -2.09 -16.38
N MET A 581 -13.11 -1.80 -15.36
CA MET A 581 -13.56 -1.82 -13.97
C MET A 581 -12.95 -0.69 -13.14
N LEU A 582 -13.80 -0.03 -12.36
CA LEU A 582 -13.44 0.95 -11.34
C LEU A 582 -13.83 0.40 -9.97
N HIS A 583 -12.92 0.47 -9.01
CA HIS A 583 -13.22 0.23 -7.59
C HIS A 583 -13.07 1.54 -6.83
N ALA A 584 -14.11 1.93 -6.10
CA ALA A 584 -14.12 3.12 -5.27
C ALA A 584 -14.70 2.84 -3.89
N GLU A 585 -14.22 3.57 -2.90
CA GLU A 585 -14.76 3.64 -1.55
C GLU A 585 -15.11 5.11 -1.24
N ARG A 586 -15.77 5.39 -0.12
CA ARG A 586 -16.08 6.75 0.35
C ARG A 586 -14.83 7.60 0.50
N GLY A 587 -13.71 6.95 0.84
CA GLY A 587 -12.41 7.59 1.00
C GLY A 587 -11.70 7.93 -0.31
N GLY A 588 -12.09 7.38 -1.47
CA GLY A 588 -11.33 7.57 -2.70
C GLY A 588 -11.43 6.40 -3.66
N LEU A 589 -10.72 6.48 -4.79
CA LEU A 589 -10.53 5.35 -5.68
C LEU A 589 -9.52 4.37 -5.07
N VAL A 590 -9.74 3.08 -5.34
CA VAL A 590 -8.81 2.03 -4.91
C VAL A 590 -7.82 1.77 -6.06
N GLU A 591 -6.61 2.31 -5.94
CA GLU A 591 -5.57 2.24 -6.98
C GLU A 591 -4.89 0.86 -7.06
N ASP A 592 -4.67 0.20 -5.92
CA ASP A 592 -3.94 -1.07 -5.77
C ASP A 592 -4.79 -2.21 -5.20
N GLY A 593 -6.07 -2.22 -5.58
CA GLY A 593 -7.03 -3.26 -5.16
C GLY A 593 -7.04 -4.51 -6.03
N THR A 594 -7.71 -5.54 -5.53
CA THR A 594 -7.89 -6.85 -6.19
C THR A 594 -8.71 -6.78 -7.49
N LEU A 595 -9.58 -5.77 -7.63
CA LEU A 595 -10.53 -5.61 -8.76
C LEU A 595 -10.36 -4.34 -9.58
N GLY A 596 -9.77 -3.31 -8.98
CA GLY A 596 -9.90 -1.94 -9.46
C GLY A 596 -8.77 -1.46 -10.34
N LEU A 597 -9.14 -0.73 -11.39
CA LEU A 597 -8.31 0.36 -11.90
C LEU A 597 -8.53 1.57 -11.02
N GLY A 598 -7.45 2.24 -10.63
CA GLY A 598 -7.54 3.58 -10.12
C GLY A 598 -7.64 4.64 -11.22
N ALA A 599 -7.51 5.92 -10.84
CA ALA A 599 -7.74 7.09 -11.69
C ALA A 599 -7.02 7.00 -13.04
N ARG A 600 -5.77 6.53 -13.03
CA ARG A 600 -4.95 6.39 -14.25
C ARG A 600 -5.54 5.38 -15.24
N GLY A 601 -6.11 4.27 -14.75
CA GLY A 601 -6.74 3.28 -15.61
C GLY A 601 -8.08 3.75 -16.18
N VAL A 602 -8.83 4.56 -15.44
CA VAL A 602 -10.03 5.22 -15.98
C VAL A 602 -9.65 6.21 -17.08
N ALA A 603 -8.59 7.00 -16.86
CA ALA A 603 -8.08 7.93 -17.86
C ALA A 603 -7.57 7.23 -19.13
N GLU A 604 -6.82 6.12 -18.99
CA GLU A 604 -6.37 5.32 -20.13
C GLU A 604 -7.56 4.72 -20.91
N THR A 605 -8.60 4.26 -20.20
CA THR A 605 -9.84 3.78 -20.82
C THR A 605 -10.54 4.88 -21.60
N ALA A 606 -10.66 6.07 -21.01
CA ALA A 606 -11.28 7.22 -21.65
C ALA A 606 -10.51 7.63 -22.92
N ALA A 607 -9.17 7.67 -22.85
CA ALA A 607 -8.33 7.94 -24.01
C ALA A 607 -8.50 6.88 -25.12
N TYR A 608 -8.61 5.60 -24.76
CA TYR A 608 -8.91 4.55 -25.73
C TYR A 608 -10.28 4.74 -26.41
N LEU A 609 -11.33 5.03 -25.62
CA LEU A 609 -12.69 5.26 -26.14
C LEU A 609 -12.80 6.51 -27.01
N ALA A 610 -11.91 7.49 -26.83
CA ALA A 610 -11.83 8.67 -27.66
C ALA A 610 -11.28 8.38 -29.07
N GLY A 611 -10.49 7.33 -29.24
CA GLY A 611 -9.82 7.01 -30.50
C GLY A 611 -10.74 6.39 -31.56
N ASP A 612 -10.42 6.61 -32.83
CA ASP A 612 -11.23 6.17 -33.98
C ASP A 612 -11.46 4.65 -34.01
N ALA A 613 -10.45 3.87 -33.60
CA ALA A 613 -10.53 2.41 -33.52
C ALA A 613 -11.61 1.94 -32.53
N ALA A 614 -11.80 2.66 -31.40
CA ALA A 614 -12.84 2.33 -30.44
C ALA A 614 -14.22 2.80 -30.95
N ARG A 615 -14.30 3.98 -31.57
CA ARG A 615 -15.52 4.54 -32.14
C ARG A 615 -16.09 3.70 -33.29
N GLY A 616 -15.24 3.12 -34.13
CA GLY A 616 -15.68 2.18 -35.17
C GLY A 616 -16.14 0.82 -34.61
N ARG A 617 -15.71 0.46 -33.40
CA ARG A 617 -15.95 -0.86 -32.79
C ARG A 617 -17.16 -0.90 -31.86
N TYR A 618 -17.48 0.21 -31.20
CA TYR A 618 -18.54 0.27 -30.21
C TYR A 618 -19.55 1.36 -30.56
N ASP A 619 -20.83 1.08 -30.31
CA ASP A 619 -21.95 1.97 -30.60
C ASP A 619 -22.48 2.64 -29.33
N ARG A 620 -22.06 2.20 -28.14
CA ARG A 620 -22.48 2.73 -26.84
C ARG A 620 -21.53 2.37 -25.70
N LEU A 621 -21.56 3.15 -24.63
CA LEU A 621 -20.92 2.88 -23.35
C LEU A 621 -21.99 2.51 -22.31
N VAL A 622 -21.78 1.44 -21.56
CA VAL A 622 -22.69 0.97 -20.50
C VAL A 622 -21.93 1.00 -19.18
N LEU A 623 -22.41 1.80 -18.21
CA LEU A 623 -21.90 1.80 -16.85
C LEU A 623 -22.65 0.75 -16.02
N LEU A 624 -21.95 -0.25 -15.49
CA LEU A 624 -22.53 -1.36 -14.71
C LEU A 624 -22.17 -1.25 -13.23
N PHE A 625 -23.09 -0.80 -12.41
CA PHE A 625 -22.92 -0.68 -10.96
C PHE A 625 -23.22 -2.01 -10.27
N HIS A 626 -22.22 -2.56 -9.56
CA HIS A 626 -22.30 -3.87 -8.92
C HIS A 626 -22.84 -3.82 -7.49
N GLU A 627 -23.28 -4.99 -7.02
CA GLU A 627 -23.70 -5.23 -5.64
C GLU A 627 -22.47 -5.31 -4.71
N PRO A 628 -22.29 -4.36 -3.76
CA PRO A 628 -21.15 -4.36 -2.83
C PRO A 628 -21.14 -5.51 -1.81
N LEU A 629 -22.24 -6.25 -1.66
CA LEU A 629 -22.29 -7.45 -0.82
C LEU A 629 -21.68 -8.69 -1.49
N LEU A 630 -21.33 -8.61 -2.78
CA LEU A 630 -20.53 -9.62 -3.46
C LEU A 630 -19.05 -9.42 -3.14
N ASP A 631 -18.30 -10.50 -3.02
CA ASP A 631 -16.84 -10.37 -2.93
C ASP A 631 -16.19 -10.09 -4.30
N ALA A 632 -14.90 -9.78 -4.24
CA ALA A 632 -14.12 -9.47 -5.43
C ALA A 632 -14.15 -10.59 -6.47
N GLU A 633 -13.99 -11.83 -6.04
CA GLU A 633 -13.94 -12.98 -6.94
C GLU A 633 -15.29 -13.19 -7.64
N GLN A 634 -16.40 -13.08 -6.91
CA GLN A 634 -17.76 -13.15 -7.43
C GLN A 634 -18.03 -12.05 -8.46
N ILE A 635 -17.68 -10.81 -8.15
CA ILE A 635 -17.82 -9.69 -9.09
C ILE A 635 -17.01 -9.96 -10.36
N ALA A 636 -15.76 -10.42 -10.24
CA ALA A 636 -14.93 -10.73 -11.39
C ALA A 636 -15.53 -11.87 -12.25
N ARG A 637 -16.06 -12.93 -11.61
CA ARG A 637 -16.71 -14.07 -12.26
C ARG A 637 -17.92 -13.63 -13.10
N LEU A 638 -18.67 -12.65 -12.63
CA LEU A 638 -19.83 -12.11 -13.34
C LEU A 638 -19.43 -11.08 -14.40
N ALA A 639 -18.49 -10.19 -14.08
CA ALA A 639 -18.10 -9.09 -14.94
C ALA A 639 -17.34 -9.54 -16.20
N LEU A 640 -16.50 -10.58 -16.11
CA LEU A 640 -15.68 -11.02 -17.26
C LEU A 640 -16.50 -11.58 -18.42
N PRO A 641 -17.36 -12.60 -18.24
CA PRO A 641 -18.21 -13.11 -19.31
C PRO A 641 -19.17 -12.03 -19.83
N LEU A 642 -19.72 -11.20 -18.93
CA LEU A 642 -20.60 -10.10 -19.31
C LEU A 642 -19.87 -9.06 -20.16
N THR A 643 -18.61 -8.74 -19.82
CA THR A 643 -17.74 -7.87 -20.59
C THR A 643 -17.57 -8.39 -22.02
N ALA A 644 -17.21 -9.66 -22.17
CA ALA A 644 -17.03 -10.28 -23.48
C ALA A 644 -18.33 -10.24 -24.31
N ARG A 645 -19.46 -10.59 -23.71
CA ARG A 645 -20.77 -10.64 -24.39
C ARG A 645 -21.29 -9.27 -24.82
N LEU A 646 -21.07 -8.23 -24.02
CA LEU A 646 -21.44 -6.85 -24.36
C LEU A 646 -20.54 -6.31 -25.48
N LYS A 647 -19.22 -6.54 -25.41
CA LYS A 647 -18.27 -6.13 -26.47
C LYS A 647 -18.58 -6.81 -27.81
N ALA A 648 -18.97 -8.09 -27.79
CA ALA A 648 -19.39 -8.81 -29.00
C ALA A 648 -20.64 -8.19 -29.66
N ARG A 649 -21.43 -7.43 -28.90
CA ARG A 649 -22.62 -6.69 -29.35
C ARG A 649 -22.33 -5.20 -29.50
N ARG A 650 -21.07 -4.82 -29.68
CA ARG A 650 -20.63 -3.43 -29.88
C ARG A 650 -21.01 -2.48 -28.74
N ALA A 651 -21.26 -2.99 -27.53
CA ALA A 651 -21.44 -2.18 -26.33
C ALA A 651 -20.17 -2.26 -25.47
N TYR A 652 -19.58 -1.14 -25.12
CA TYR A 652 -18.44 -1.10 -24.19
C TYR A 652 -18.94 -1.13 -22.75
N PRO A 653 -18.62 -2.16 -21.95
CA PRO A 653 -18.99 -2.21 -20.55
C PRO A 653 -17.93 -1.55 -19.67
N PHE A 654 -18.38 -0.78 -18.69
CA PHE A 654 -17.52 -0.22 -17.65
C PHE A 654 -18.16 -0.47 -16.28
N HIS A 655 -17.59 -1.42 -15.55
CA HIS A 655 -18.06 -1.89 -14.26
C HIS A 655 -17.64 -0.93 -13.15
N VAL A 656 -18.58 -0.57 -12.27
CA VAL A 656 -18.37 0.31 -11.13
C VAL A 656 -18.66 -0.48 -9.85
N VAL A 657 -17.64 -0.68 -9.05
CA VAL A 657 -17.71 -1.34 -7.74
C VAL A 657 -17.51 -0.26 -6.69
N TYR A 658 -18.56 0.09 -5.95
CA TYR A 658 -18.49 1.08 -4.88
C TYR A 658 -18.83 0.45 -3.54
N GLY A 659 -17.95 0.63 -2.55
CA GLY A 659 -18.17 0.21 -1.16
C GLY A 659 -17.94 -1.27 -0.91
N LEU A 660 -17.01 -1.90 -1.64
CA LEU A 660 -16.70 -3.33 -1.48
C LEU A 660 -16.13 -3.60 -0.09
N ASP A 661 -15.18 -2.76 0.33
CA ASP A 661 -14.48 -2.90 1.61
C ASP A 661 -15.33 -2.30 2.74
N GLU A 662 -16.02 -1.18 2.50
CA GLU A 662 -16.99 -0.62 3.45
C GLU A 662 -18.09 -1.62 3.84
N MET A 663 -18.51 -2.48 2.91
CA MET A 663 -19.53 -3.49 3.14
C MET A 663 -18.97 -4.84 3.60
N LEU A 664 -17.65 -4.98 3.73
CA LEU A 664 -17.01 -6.23 4.15
C LEU A 664 -17.48 -6.70 5.52
N ALA A 665 -17.47 -5.82 6.52
CA ALA A 665 -17.91 -6.17 7.87
C ALA A 665 -19.40 -6.58 7.89
N CYS A 666 -20.23 -5.92 7.08
CA CYS A 666 -21.63 -6.30 6.91
C CYS A 666 -21.75 -7.69 6.27
N ARG A 667 -21.02 -7.96 5.19
CA ARG A 667 -20.99 -9.25 4.50
C ARG A 667 -20.53 -10.39 5.42
N LEU A 668 -19.42 -10.22 6.16
CA LEU A 668 -18.90 -11.21 7.09
C LEU A 668 -19.88 -11.49 8.23
N ARG A 669 -20.49 -10.43 8.78
CA ARG A 669 -21.48 -10.57 9.84
C ARG A 669 -22.72 -11.31 9.34
N LEU A 670 -23.21 -10.96 8.15
CA LEU A 670 -24.35 -11.63 7.56
C LEU A 670 -24.04 -13.11 7.26
N ALA A 671 -22.82 -13.43 6.82
CA ALA A 671 -22.37 -14.82 6.64
C ALA A 671 -22.36 -15.62 7.93
N HIS A 672 -21.80 -15.05 8.98
CA HIS A 672 -21.82 -15.67 10.29
C HIS A 672 -23.26 -15.90 10.80
N ASP A 673 -24.10 -14.86 10.77
CA ASP A 673 -25.44 -14.95 11.33
C ASP A 673 -26.37 -15.86 10.50
N ILE A 674 -26.19 -15.95 9.18
CA ILE A 674 -26.90 -16.94 8.35
C ILE A 674 -26.47 -18.36 8.72
N ALA A 675 -25.16 -18.61 8.90
CA ALA A 675 -24.67 -19.92 9.30
C ALA A 675 -25.21 -20.35 10.67
N GLU A 676 -25.24 -19.42 11.63
CA GLU A 676 -25.87 -19.62 12.94
C GLU A 676 -27.37 -19.85 12.83
N ALA A 677 -28.08 -19.09 12.01
CA ALA A 677 -29.52 -19.28 11.82
C ALA A 677 -29.83 -20.62 11.11
N ALA A 678 -29.01 -21.03 10.15
CA ALA A 678 -29.16 -22.31 9.45
C ALA A 678 -28.91 -23.50 10.38
N SER A 679 -27.96 -23.40 11.32
CA SER A 679 -27.70 -24.44 12.31
C SER A 679 -28.75 -24.49 13.43
N ARG A 680 -29.26 -23.33 13.87
CA ARG A 680 -30.24 -23.23 14.98
C ARG A 680 -31.69 -23.50 14.55
N TYR A 681 -32.07 -23.06 13.34
CA TYR A 681 -33.44 -23.15 12.84
C TYR A 681 -33.51 -24.18 11.68
N LEU A 682 -33.52 -25.46 12.03
CA LEU A 682 -33.60 -26.60 11.11
C LEU A 682 -34.99 -26.79 10.43
N ARG A 683 -35.97 -25.89 10.65
CA ARG A 683 -37.31 -26.00 10.04
C ARG A 683 -37.48 -24.96 8.92
N GLU A 684 -37.95 -25.44 7.76
CA GLU A 684 -38.29 -24.60 6.60
C GLU A 684 -39.55 -23.74 6.87
N GLY A 685 -39.56 -22.50 6.36
CA GLY A 685 -40.76 -21.66 6.28
C GLY A 685 -40.66 -20.25 6.89
N ASP A 686 -41.80 -19.55 6.93
CA ASP A 686 -41.96 -18.13 7.30
C ASP A 686 -41.38 -17.76 8.67
N SER A 687 -41.31 -18.72 9.60
CA SER A 687 -40.80 -18.47 10.95
C SER A 687 -39.30 -18.18 10.98
N ARG A 688 -38.51 -18.79 10.07
CA ARG A 688 -37.08 -18.50 9.90
C ARG A 688 -36.85 -17.11 9.33
N ASP A 689 -37.65 -16.71 8.35
CA ASP A 689 -37.53 -15.40 7.70
C ASP A 689 -37.97 -14.25 8.61
N VAL A 690 -39.02 -14.45 9.42
CA VAL A 690 -39.43 -13.50 10.47
C VAL A 690 -38.34 -13.38 11.55
N ALA A 691 -37.73 -14.50 11.97
CA ALA A 691 -36.64 -14.48 12.94
C ALA A 691 -35.39 -13.75 12.39
N LEU A 692 -34.96 -14.06 11.16
CA LEU A 692 -33.86 -13.38 10.47
C LEU A 692 -34.15 -11.89 10.29
N LYS A 693 -35.35 -11.52 9.85
CA LYS A 693 -35.76 -10.12 9.70
C LYS A 693 -35.75 -9.37 11.03
N ARG A 694 -36.17 -10.01 12.13
CA ARG A 694 -36.16 -9.41 13.48
C ARG A 694 -34.74 -9.25 14.01
N LEU A 695 -33.90 -10.27 13.83
CA LEU A 695 -32.54 -10.32 14.35
C LEU A 695 -31.57 -9.41 13.56
N LEU A 696 -31.62 -9.49 12.22
CA LEU A 696 -30.66 -8.84 11.33
C LEU A 696 -31.17 -7.52 10.75
N GLY A 697 -32.49 -7.33 10.69
CA GLY A 697 -33.10 -6.16 10.06
C GLY A 697 -32.57 -4.82 10.57
N PRO A 698 -32.47 -4.57 11.88
CA PRO A 698 -31.91 -3.33 12.41
C PRO A 698 -30.46 -3.08 11.97
N SER A 699 -29.58 -4.09 12.10
CA SER A 699 -28.17 -3.99 11.75
C SER A 699 -27.95 -3.79 10.25
N ILE A 700 -28.67 -4.54 9.40
CA ILE A 700 -28.65 -4.39 7.93
C ILE A 700 -29.08 -2.97 7.55
N ARG A 701 -30.19 -2.47 8.11
CA ARG A 701 -30.70 -1.13 7.80
C ARG A 701 -29.69 -0.04 8.17
N ALA A 702 -29.04 -0.16 9.32
CA ALA A 702 -28.00 0.79 9.74
C ALA A 702 -26.79 0.78 8.78
N GLN A 703 -26.33 -0.41 8.38
CA GLN A 703 -25.21 -0.56 7.44
C GLN A 703 -25.56 -0.02 6.04
N VAL A 704 -26.73 -0.35 5.50
CA VAL A 704 -27.21 0.14 4.20
C VAL A 704 -27.40 1.66 4.20
N GLU A 705 -27.91 2.25 5.28
CA GLU A 705 -28.02 3.71 5.38
C GLU A 705 -26.63 4.38 5.53
N GLY A 706 -25.70 3.73 6.23
CA GLY A 706 -24.28 4.11 6.24
C GLY A 706 -23.67 4.12 4.84
N TYR A 707 -23.83 3.02 4.10
CA TYR A 707 -23.42 2.88 2.70
C TYR A 707 -24.05 3.95 1.80
N ARG A 708 -25.36 4.21 1.96
CA ARG A 708 -26.08 5.23 1.20
C ARG A 708 -25.53 6.63 1.44
N ARG A 709 -25.23 6.99 2.69
CA ARG A 709 -24.56 8.27 3.01
C ARG A 709 -23.19 8.34 2.36
N GLY A 710 -22.41 7.26 2.44
CA GLY A 710 -21.11 7.14 1.76
C GLY A 710 -21.22 7.35 0.25
N ALA A 711 -22.12 6.63 -0.40
CA ALA A 711 -22.35 6.70 -1.84
C ALA A 711 -22.69 8.11 -2.31
N ARG A 712 -23.51 8.85 -1.55
CA ARG A 712 -23.85 10.25 -1.84
C ARG A 712 -22.65 11.19 -1.71
N LEU A 713 -21.77 10.97 -0.74
CA LEU A 713 -20.55 11.74 -0.58
C LEU A 713 -19.58 11.45 -1.73
N ALA A 714 -19.33 10.17 -2.00
CA ALA A 714 -18.46 9.73 -3.09
C ALA A 714 -18.96 10.21 -4.46
N ALA A 715 -20.27 10.19 -4.70
CA ALA A 715 -20.91 10.69 -5.92
C ALA A 715 -20.67 12.19 -6.18
N ARG A 716 -20.50 13.02 -5.15
CA ARG A 716 -20.29 14.47 -5.32
C ARG A 716 -18.85 14.86 -5.65
N GLY A 717 -17.89 13.98 -5.32
CA GLY A 717 -16.47 14.14 -5.62
C GLY A 717 -15.97 12.95 -6.42
N THR A 718 -15.32 11.99 -5.74
CA THR A 718 -14.58 10.85 -6.31
C THR A 718 -15.23 10.16 -7.50
N LEU A 719 -16.47 9.65 -7.37
CA LEU A 719 -17.14 8.91 -8.45
C LEU A 719 -17.50 9.83 -9.62
N ARG A 720 -17.94 11.06 -9.32
CA ARG A 720 -18.21 12.05 -10.37
C ARG A 720 -16.94 12.36 -11.12
N ASP A 721 -15.87 12.73 -10.44
CA ASP A 721 -14.62 13.11 -11.10
C ASP A 721 -14.11 11.96 -11.97
N ALA A 722 -14.02 10.75 -11.41
CA ALA A 722 -13.56 9.56 -12.11
C ALA A 722 -14.42 9.22 -13.33
N LEU A 723 -15.75 9.21 -13.20
CA LEU A 723 -16.63 8.72 -14.26
C LEU A 723 -16.96 9.79 -15.29
N SER A 724 -16.94 11.08 -14.94
CA SER A 724 -17.30 12.19 -15.87
C SER A 724 -16.28 12.34 -17.00
N VAL A 725 -15.07 11.81 -16.84
CA VAL A 725 -14.10 11.72 -17.93
C VAL A 725 -14.59 10.82 -19.06
N LEU A 726 -15.33 9.74 -18.75
CA LEU A 726 -15.79 8.79 -19.77
C LEU A 726 -16.78 9.43 -20.75
N PRO A 727 -17.88 10.11 -20.33
CA PRO A 727 -18.74 10.88 -21.23
C PRO A 727 -18.05 12.04 -21.94
N LEU A 728 -16.97 12.63 -21.38
CA LEU A 728 -16.26 13.73 -22.04
C LEU A 728 -15.45 13.25 -23.25
N PHE A 729 -14.90 12.04 -23.19
CA PHE A 729 -14.13 11.41 -24.28
C PHE A 729 -14.99 10.54 -25.20
N ALA A 730 -16.07 10.00 -24.66
CA ALA A 730 -17.20 9.46 -25.39
C ALA A 730 -18.22 10.54 -25.76
N GLY A 731 -17.89 11.83 -25.66
CA GLY A 731 -18.74 12.97 -25.98
C GLY A 731 -18.41 13.57 -27.35
N PRO A 732 -19.21 14.51 -27.87
CA PRO A 732 -19.04 14.97 -29.23
C PRO A 732 -17.65 15.60 -29.46
N ALA A 733 -16.90 15.06 -30.43
CA ALA A 733 -15.86 15.86 -31.10
C ALA A 733 -16.58 16.96 -31.90
N ALA A 734 -15.87 18.04 -32.27
CA ALA A 734 -16.49 19.19 -32.94
C ALA A 734 -17.43 18.81 -34.11
N ASP A 735 -17.19 17.64 -34.75
CA ASP A 735 -17.94 17.16 -35.92
C ASP A 735 -18.54 15.72 -35.80
N GLN A 736 -18.56 15.08 -34.62
CA GLN A 736 -19.16 13.73 -34.46
C GLN A 736 -19.86 13.55 -33.11
N PRO A 737 -21.07 12.95 -33.05
CA PRO A 737 -21.70 12.61 -31.78
C PRO A 737 -20.88 11.57 -31.02
N GLY A 738 -20.80 11.75 -29.70
CA GLY A 738 -20.15 10.81 -28.80
C GLY A 738 -20.90 9.47 -28.67
N LEU A 739 -20.30 8.44 -28.04
CA LEU A 739 -20.98 7.19 -27.76
C LEU A 739 -22.15 7.43 -26.78
N PRO A 740 -23.39 7.07 -27.13
CA PRO A 740 -24.52 7.04 -26.21
C PRO A 740 -24.18 6.31 -24.91
N LEU A 741 -24.57 6.90 -23.79
CA LEU A 741 -24.31 6.37 -22.46
C LEU A 741 -25.58 5.77 -21.85
N ALA A 742 -25.45 4.59 -21.26
CA ALA A 742 -26.50 3.94 -20.50
C ALA A 742 -25.99 3.42 -19.16
N MET A 743 -26.88 3.26 -18.19
CA MET A 743 -26.57 2.77 -16.86
C MET A 743 -27.30 1.46 -16.59
N VAL A 744 -26.60 0.51 -15.98
CA VAL A 744 -27.17 -0.71 -15.41
C VAL A 744 -26.74 -0.76 -13.96
N SER A 745 -27.65 -1.06 -13.04
CA SER A 745 -27.29 -1.22 -11.63
C SER A 745 -27.87 -2.48 -11.06
N VAL A 746 -27.10 -3.18 -10.22
CA VAL A 746 -27.45 -4.45 -9.62
C VAL A 746 -27.56 -4.29 -8.10
N GLY A 747 -28.69 -4.69 -7.50
CA GLY A 747 -28.82 -4.69 -6.05
C GLY A 747 -28.66 -3.30 -5.42
N LEU A 748 -27.85 -3.24 -4.36
CA LEU A 748 -27.41 -2.00 -3.70
C LEU A 748 -26.56 -1.09 -4.60
N GLY A 749 -26.01 -1.59 -5.71
CA GLY A 749 -25.35 -0.76 -6.72
C GLY A 749 -26.28 0.32 -7.33
N ALA A 750 -27.60 0.15 -7.21
CA ALA A 750 -28.56 1.20 -7.58
C ALA A 750 -28.41 2.46 -6.72
N VAL A 751 -27.96 2.33 -5.47
CA VAL A 751 -27.76 3.46 -4.54
C VAL A 751 -26.65 4.39 -5.05
N SER A 752 -25.51 3.83 -5.46
CA SER A 752 -24.39 4.60 -6.00
C SER A 752 -24.69 5.14 -7.40
N ALA A 753 -25.36 4.36 -8.25
CA ALA A 753 -25.81 4.81 -9.56
C ALA A 753 -26.73 6.04 -9.48
N LEU A 754 -27.73 6.00 -8.60
CA LEU A 754 -28.68 7.12 -8.42
C LEU A 754 -28.00 8.33 -7.78
N ALA A 755 -27.14 8.10 -6.77
CA ALA A 755 -26.37 9.18 -6.17
C ALA A 755 -25.51 9.92 -7.21
N LEU A 756 -24.90 9.20 -8.15
CA LEU A 756 -24.15 9.79 -9.25
C LEU A 756 -25.06 10.60 -10.18
N ALA A 757 -26.20 10.06 -10.62
CA ALA A 757 -27.15 10.77 -11.48
C ALA A 757 -27.75 12.02 -10.81
N GLU A 758 -27.89 12.03 -9.49
CA GLU A 758 -28.28 13.20 -8.72
C GLU A 758 -27.18 14.26 -8.70
N ALA A 759 -25.93 13.85 -8.44
CA ALA A 759 -24.78 14.73 -8.22
C ALA A 759 -24.15 15.29 -9.51
N ALA A 760 -24.28 14.59 -10.64
CA ALA A 760 -23.61 14.90 -11.89
C ALA A 760 -24.63 14.99 -13.06
N PRO A 761 -24.92 16.22 -13.56
CA PRO A 761 -25.93 16.46 -14.59
C PRO A 761 -25.79 15.61 -15.86
N GLU A 762 -24.56 15.29 -16.27
CA GLU A 762 -24.23 14.48 -17.45
C GLU A 762 -24.74 13.03 -17.36
N PHE A 763 -25.02 12.51 -16.15
CA PHE A 763 -25.62 11.20 -15.95
C PHE A 763 -27.13 11.26 -15.68
N ARG A 764 -27.69 12.46 -15.58
CA ARG A 764 -29.11 12.66 -15.25
C ARG A 764 -29.98 12.38 -16.48
N GLY A 765 -30.98 11.51 -16.32
CA GLY A 765 -31.96 11.22 -17.38
C GLY A 765 -31.50 10.23 -18.44
N LEU A 766 -30.32 9.63 -18.29
CA LEU A 766 -29.84 8.54 -19.14
C LEU A 766 -30.77 7.30 -19.06
N PRO A 767 -30.80 6.45 -20.10
CA PRO A 767 -31.38 5.12 -19.99
C PRO A 767 -30.74 4.36 -18.82
N HIS A 768 -31.54 4.03 -17.81
CA HIS A 768 -31.09 3.34 -16.60
C HIS A 768 -31.93 2.08 -16.35
N LEU A 769 -31.26 0.94 -16.29
CA LEU A 769 -31.84 -0.36 -16.01
C LEU A 769 -31.40 -0.86 -14.62
N ALA A 770 -32.35 -1.00 -13.71
CA ALA A 770 -32.10 -1.50 -12.36
C ALA A 770 -32.51 -2.97 -12.24
N ILE A 771 -31.53 -3.83 -11.92
CA ILE A 771 -31.69 -5.27 -11.70
C ILE A 771 -31.76 -5.49 -10.17
N ALA A 772 -33.00 -5.54 -9.67
CA ALA A 772 -33.41 -5.63 -8.25
C ALA A 772 -32.85 -4.51 -7.33
N ALA A 773 -33.70 -3.58 -6.87
CA ALA A 773 -33.31 -2.45 -6.02
C ALA A 773 -34.09 -2.41 -4.68
N PRO A 774 -33.44 -2.16 -3.53
CA PRO A 774 -34.12 -2.01 -2.24
C PRO A 774 -34.74 -0.63 -2.01
N LEU A 775 -34.65 0.33 -2.94
CA LEU A 775 -35.20 1.70 -2.83
C LEU A 775 -36.30 2.01 -3.88
N PRO A 776 -37.26 2.92 -3.60
CA PRO A 776 -38.35 3.21 -4.53
C PRO A 776 -37.80 4.19 -5.58
N VAL A 777 -37.35 3.65 -6.70
CA VAL A 777 -36.87 4.46 -7.83
C VAL A 777 -38.07 4.89 -8.67
N ARG A 778 -38.25 6.19 -8.91
CA ARG A 778 -39.40 6.75 -9.66
C ARG A 778 -39.47 6.31 -11.14
N ARG A 779 -38.42 5.69 -11.67
CA ARG A 779 -38.36 5.02 -12.98
C ARG A 779 -37.54 3.74 -12.86
N ALA A 780 -38.15 2.65 -12.37
CA ALA A 780 -37.55 1.32 -12.46
C ALA A 780 -38.27 0.53 -13.55
N ARG A 781 -37.55 0.14 -14.61
CA ARG A 781 -38.00 -0.95 -15.49
C ARG A 781 -37.58 -2.26 -14.82
N ALA A 782 -38.55 -2.93 -14.20
CA ALA A 782 -38.35 -4.26 -13.66
C ALA A 782 -38.21 -5.27 -14.81
N TRP A 783 -37.21 -6.14 -14.74
CA TRP A 783 -37.02 -7.20 -15.72
C TRP A 783 -38.14 -8.24 -15.66
N THR A 784 -38.63 -8.64 -16.82
CA THR A 784 -39.61 -9.73 -16.95
C THR A 784 -38.97 -10.93 -17.62
N LEU A 785 -38.97 -12.09 -16.95
CA LEU A 785 -38.57 -13.37 -17.52
C LEU A 785 -39.82 -14.18 -17.89
N ALA A 786 -39.84 -14.73 -19.10
CA ALA A 786 -40.78 -15.74 -19.63
C ALA A 786 -39.92 -16.94 -20.06
N GLU A 787 -40.33 -18.23 -20.08
CA GLU A 787 -41.49 -18.98 -19.59
C GLU A 787 -41.10 -20.48 -19.66
N ALA A 788 -41.42 -21.26 -18.60
CA ALA A 788 -41.34 -22.75 -18.40
C ALA A 788 -40.76 -23.02 -17.00
N ALA A 789 -41.37 -23.71 -16.03
CA ALA A 789 -42.51 -24.63 -15.97
C ALA A 789 -43.29 -24.47 -14.62
N ARG A 790 -44.37 -25.25 -14.48
CA ARG A 790 -45.48 -25.21 -13.49
C ARG A 790 -45.14 -25.93 -12.17
N ASP A 791 -45.53 -25.38 -11.02
CA ASP A 791 -46.45 -25.97 -10.00
C ASP A 791 -46.66 -25.00 -8.80
N GLU A 792 -47.85 -24.98 -8.20
CA GLU A 792 -48.31 -24.00 -7.18
C GLU A 792 -48.14 -24.46 -5.72
N THR A 793 -47.40 -25.55 -5.46
CA THR A 793 -47.02 -26.02 -4.11
C THR A 793 -45.55 -25.80 -3.72
N ASP A 794 -44.76 -25.12 -4.56
CA ASP A 794 -43.31 -24.89 -4.40
C ASP A 794 -42.95 -23.51 -3.86
N LEU A 795 -43.36 -23.20 -2.62
CA LEU A 795 -42.79 -22.07 -1.87
C LEU A 795 -41.77 -22.58 -0.83
N PRO A 796 -40.46 -22.72 -1.16
CA PRO A 796 -39.45 -23.04 -0.15
C PRO A 796 -38.65 -21.80 0.28
N GLY A 797 -38.23 -21.80 1.55
CA GLY A 797 -37.53 -20.73 2.23
C GLY A 797 -36.24 -20.26 1.54
N TRP A 798 -35.98 -18.96 1.68
CA TRP A 798 -34.70 -18.27 1.45
C TRP A 798 -33.77 -18.83 0.34
N ARG A 799 -33.97 -18.40 -0.92
CA ARG A 799 -33.12 -18.75 -2.08
C ARG A 799 -31.85 -17.87 -2.28
N GLY A 800 -31.11 -17.58 -1.20
CA GLY A 800 -29.64 -17.55 -1.33
C GLY A 800 -28.90 -16.31 -1.85
N SER A 801 -29.46 -15.09 -1.93
CA SER A 801 -28.64 -13.88 -2.18
C SER A 801 -28.74 -12.84 -1.07
N TRP A 802 -27.61 -12.20 -0.71
CA TRP A 802 -27.57 -11.12 0.29
C TRP A 802 -28.61 -10.02 0.02
N GLY A 803 -28.89 -9.76 -1.26
CA GLY A 803 -29.90 -8.79 -1.70
C GLY A 803 -31.33 -9.13 -1.27
N ASP A 804 -31.67 -10.42 -1.16
CA ASP A 804 -32.99 -10.86 -0.72
C ASP A 804 -33.22 -10.57 0.77
N LEU A 805 -32.19 -10.77 1.61
CA LEU A 805 -32.21 -10.39 3.02
C LEU A 805 -32.38 -8.89 3.19
N VAL A 806 -31.64 -8.10 2.39
CA VAL A 806 -31.77 -6.64 2.40
C VAL A 806 -33.19 -6.24 1.99
N ALA A 807 -33.75 -6.81 0.92
CA ALA A 807 -35.12 -6.51 0.50
C ALA A 807 -36.14 -6.82 1.61
N VAL A 808 -36.03 -8.00 2.25
CA VAL A 808 -36.87 -8.41 3.38
C VAL A 808 -36.73 -7.47 4.59
N ALA A 809 -35.50 -7.07 4.93
CA ALA A 809 -35.21 -6.11 6.01
C ALA A 809 -35.86 -4.74 5.76
N HIS A 810 -36.05 -4.35 4.49
CA HIS A 810 -36.73 -3.13 4.08
C HIS A 810 -38.24 -3.32 3.79
N GLY A 811 -38.81 -4.48 4.14
CA GLY A 811 -40.24 -4.76 3.94
C GLY A 811 -40.64 -4.88 2.47
N ARG A 812 -39.71 -5.29 1.61
CA ARG A 812 -39.92 -5.46 0.17
C ARG A 812 -39.88 -6.93 -0.20
N SER A 813 -40.56 -7.27 -1.30
CA SER A 813 -40.43 -8.57 -1.96
C SER A 813 -39.83 -8.37 -3.35
N ILE A 814 -38.87 -9.19 -3.74
CA ILE A 814 -38.35 -9.25 -5.10
C ILE A 814 -39.24 -10.24 -5.85
N ARG A 815 -40.05 -9.75 -6.81
CA ARG A 815 -40.99 -10.58 -7.58
C ARG A 815 -40.64 -10.53 -9.07
N SER A 816 -40.64 -11.69 -9.74
CA SER A 816 -40.69 -11.74 -11.20
C SER A 816 -42.13 -11.52 -11.67
N ARG A 817 -42.32 -11.01 -12.89
CA ARG A 817 -43.66 -10.66 -13.43
C ARG A 817 -44.57 -11.86 -13.72
N ARG A 818 -44.07 -13.10 -13.64
CA ARG A 818 -44.81 -14.35 -13.91
C ARG A 818 -44.67 -15.41 -12.80
N GLY A 819 -44.20 -15.06 -11.61
CA GLY A 819 -44.07 -16.02 -10.49
C GLY A 819 -42.96 -17.09 -10.64
N ALA A 820 -42.32 -17.22 -11.80
CA ALA A 820 -41.18 -18.13 -11.99
C ALA A 820 -39.88 -17.55 -11.42
N VAL A 821 -39.09 -18.39 -10.76
CA VAL A 821 -37.86 -18.02 -10.03
C VAL A 821 -36.64 -18.08 -10.97
N ALA A 822 -35.85 -17.00 -11.05
CA ALA A 822 -34.40 -17.12 -11.23
C ALA A 822 -33.83 -17.30 -9.81
N ALA A 823 -32.98 -18.31 -9.56
CA ALA A 823 -32.63 -18.63 -8.17
C ALA A 823 -31.78 -17.52 -7.54
N THR A 824 -30.94 -16.79 -8.32
CA THR A 824 -30.22 -15.60 -7.83
C THR A 824 -29.93 -14.51 -8.91
N VAL A 825 -29.54 -13.31 -8.49
CA VAL A 825 -29.04 -12.21 -9.39
C VAL A 825 -27.75 -12.64 -10.11
N GLN A 826 -26.91 -13.43 -9.47
CA GLN A 826 -25.67 -13.96 -10.01
C GLN A 826 -25.95 -14.91 -11.18
N GLU A 827 -26.91 -15.82 -11.04
CA GLU A 827 -27.37 -16.69 -12.13
C GLU A 827 -27.90 -15.88 -13.31
N LEU A 828 -28.69 -14.83 -13.04
CA LEU A 828 -29.21 -13.94 -14.08
C LEU A 828 -28.09 -13.30 -14.90
N LEU A 829 -27.06 -12.76 -14.23
CA LEU A 829 -25.91 -12.15 -14.91
C LEU A 829 -25.05 -13.19 -15.64
N ALA A 830 -24.99 -14.43 -15.13
CA ALA A 830 -24.25 -15.53 -15.73
C ALA A 830 -24.91 -16.06 -17.03
N ARG A 831 -26.23 -15.88 -17.20
CA ARG A 831 -26.99 -16.38 -18.38
C ARG A 831 -26.44 -15.87 -19.72
N PRO A 832 -26.33 -16.74 -20.76
CA PRO A 832 -25.82 -16.35 -22.07
C PRO A 832 -26.60 -15.24 -22.78
N ASP A 833 -27.92 -15.17 -22.58
CA ASP A 833 -28.83 -14.20 -23.19
C ASP A 833 -28.86 -12.85 -22.45
N CYS A 834 -28.24 -12.74 -21.28
CA CYS A 834 -28.32 -11.56 -20.40
C CYS A 834 -27.90 -10.27 -21.10
N ALA A 835 -26.76 -10.27 -21.81
CA ALA A 835 -26.27 -9.09 -22.53
C ALA A 835 -27.25 -8.61 -23.62
N SER A 836 -27.85 -9.53 -24.38
CA SER A 836 -28.84 -9.16 -25.42
C SER A 836 -30.06 -8.48 -24.79
N ARG A 837 -30.52 -8.99 -23.65
CA ARG A 837 -31.70 -8.45 -22.97
C ARG A 837 -31.42 -7.12 -22.27
N ILE A 838 -30.21 -6.94 -21.72
CA ILE A 838 -29.76 -5.65 -21.16
C ILE A 838 -29.85 -4.58 -22.24
N LEU A 839 -29.31 -4.88 -23.43
CA LEU A 839 -29.33 -3.93 -24.52
C LEU A 839 -30.75 -3.66 -25.02
N ALA A 840 -31.60 -4.68 -25.17
CA ALA A 840 -32.99 -4.50 -25.59
C ALA A 840 -33.80 -3.59 -24.64
N GLU A 841 -33.60 -3.70 -23.32
CA GLU A 841 -34.31 -2.88 -22.33
C GLU A 841 -33.81 -1.43 -22.27
N LEU A 842 -32.55 -1.20 -22.64
CA LEU A 842 -31.92 0.12 -22.70
C LEU A 842 -32.28 0.91 -23.96
N GLY A 843 -32.89 0.27 -24.98
CA GLY A 843 -33.06 0.83 -26.33
C GLY A 843 -31.76 0.78 -27.11
#